data_AF-A0A2E6KVB6-F1
#
_entry.id   AF-A0A2E6KVB6-F1
#
_cell.length_a   1.000
_cell.length_b   1.000
_cell.length_c   1.000
_cell.angle_alpha   90.00
_cell.angle_beta   90.00
_cell.angle_gamma   90.00
#
_symmetry.space_group_name_H-M   'P 1'
#
loop_
_entity.id
_entity.type
_entity.pdbx_description
1 polymer ?
#
loop_
_entity_poly.entity_id
_entity_poly.type
_entity_poly.pdbx_seq_one_letter_code
_entity_poly.pdbx_strand_id
1 'polypeptide(L)'
;MRGTSLPLVVLIVLSASISAHAQGTGVEVGTTFGVESGSIFDIEPGSEIGINVNFTNNEGFDDDAIVSISGPAGWNISWENHESPSMGHLYELAPGSTEWVGYSIESPVVSGGFPLSESLHHFSMMVQSLGNSSSDWYNFSLRYGFFDGATIVEGGGVSSIEPGSTDVFEIILRNDGNSWRDLGLEIVPLDSDSQPVGQSDLFFAYGGWSASVIDRWQLENVAPNGTAVARIQIDSPPDDEGSLFFEAIVWSEGDPDTTARSVQGVNIVPRVGGAIETSDDGCSGSEIVPGGSCQVMLEITNTGDITSSFDLNVIGEEEWLDVELSISSITIDSGNTISGVSINTTVAEATESGKVANITVQLIVDGWSPGHVSFNIISGKYFEWTLDMSTSEIIGGNNLTSTWTLTNSGNGPDGIVANLDSNVVTEFSFLPPLGSSFDPNSGFLRSFELLDIEPGGRVSFVAWMIVPEIAPVETQAVLTIEVRSTRDPSIIFTGSEMAIIPGEEVEEPEPEEDGFGEVAIKWMNKWLELTLTIIVVFLGTLGVMRALSIRSKEFGDSEGEGGPETENAEEWISRFKKVEPEETGAIESPVLPHSEFKTSFIEKSGGLSEKRMDSPDGKVVSEASDVLDRAQAEGDIREAIRLADEISLGDVLHPDNEILDVVDETKNGSDSSSEDEGPPDFDLEI
;
A
#
# COMPACT_ATOMS: atom_id res chain seq x y z
N MET A 1 -16.88 36.41 36.04
CA MET A 1 -17.92 35.45 36.47
C MET A 1 -17.63 35.03 37.89
N ARG A 2 -18.66 35.01 38.73
CA ARG A 2 -18.60 34.68 40.16
C ARG A 2 -18.20 33.22 40.36
N GLY A 3 -17.43 32.93 41.40
CA GLY A 3 -17.18 31.56 41.85
C GLY A 3 -16.15 31.42 42.96
N THR A 4 -16.44 32.05 44.11
CA THR A 4 -16.26 31.46 45.45
C THR A 4 -14.87 31.00 45.88
N SER A 5 -14.20 31.89 46.61
CA SER A 5 -13.08 31.62 47.52
C SER A 5 -13.52 30.72 48.69
N LEU A 6 -12.90 29.56 48.85
CA LEU A 6 -12.83 28.85 50.13
C LEU A 6 -11.63 29.38 50.93
N PRO A 7 -11.79 29.78 52.21
CA PRO A 7 -10.65 29.95 53.10
C PRO A 7 -10.31 28.61 53.77
N LEU A 8 -9.04 28.23 53.66
CA LEU A 8 -8.40 27.14 54.36
C LEU A 8 -8.48 27.40 55.88
N VAL A 9 -9.15 26.51 56.61
CA VAL A 9 -9.22 26.54 58.08
C VAL A 9 -7.87 26.06 58.62
N VAL A 10 -7.02 26.99 59.05
CA VAL A 10 -5.83 26.70 59.84
C VAL A 10 -6.29 26.39 61.26
N LEU A 11 -6.21 25.12 61.65
CA LEU A 11 -6.45 24.66 63.01
C LEU A 11 -5.22 25.00 63.86
N ILE A 12 -5.15 26.24 64.36
CA ILE A 12 -4.18 26.62 65.39
C ILE A 12 -4.62 25.94 66.69
N VAL A 13 -4.01 24.80 67.01
CA VAL A 13 -4.05 24.25 68.38
C VAL A 13 -3.12 25.13 69.23
N LEU A 14 -3.67 26.23 69.71
CA LEU A 14 -3.13 26.97 70.85
C LEU A 14 -3.27 26.06 72.07
N SER A 15 -2.24 25.26 72.36
CA SER A 15 -2.00 24.73 73.70
C SER A 15 -1.59 25.90 74.58
N ALA A 16 -2.56 26.71 74.99
CA ALA A 16 -2.41 27.62 76.11
C ALA A 16 -2.21 26.78 77.37
N SER A 17 -0.95 26.50 77.72
CA SER A 17 -0.60 26.12 79.08
C SER A 17 -0.92 27.31 79.96
N ILE A 18 -2.07 27.25 80.62
CA ILE A 18 -2.43 28.16 81.72
C ILE A 18 -1.44 27.85 82.84
N SER A 19 -0.31 28.57 82.86
CA SER A 19 0.50 28.66 84.07
C SER A 19 -0.21 29.66 84.98
N ALA A 20 -0.94 29.14 85.95
CA ALA A 20 -1.58 29.93 86.97
C ALA A 20 -0.51 30.68 87.76
N HIS A 21 -0.41 31.99 87.55
CA HIS A 21 0.36 32.88 88.39
C HIS A 21 -0.30 32.99 89.76
N ALA A 22 0.18 32.20 90.72
CA ALA A 22 0.04 32.51 92.13
C ALA A 22 1.29 33.28 92.58
N GLN A 23 1.22 34.61 92.59
CA GLN A 23 2.13 35.41 93.40
C GLN A 23 1.84 35.10 94.88
N GLY A 24 2.56 34.12 95.41
CA GLY A 24 2.71 33.90 96.84
C GLY A 24 4.16 34.17 97.20
N THR A 25 4.40 35.17 98.05
CA THR A 25 5.63 35.25 98.84
C THR A 25 5.66 34.03 99.78
N GLY A 26 6.16 32.90 99.26
CA GLY A 26 6.40 31.67 99.99
C GLY A 26 7.89 31.40 99.99
N VAL A 27 8.42 30.98 101.14
CA VAL A 27 9.76 30.38 101.24
C VAL A 27 9.82 29.27 100.19
N GLU A 28 10.82 29.27 99.30
CA GLU A 28 11.06 28.12 98.41
C GLU A 28 11.38 26.92 99.31
N VAL A 29 10.50 25.92 99.30
CA VAL A 29 10.66 24.68 100.07
C VAL A 29 11.08 23.61 99.09
N GLY A 30 12.21 22.96 99.36
CA GLY A 30 12.83 21.92 98.54
C GLY A 30 14.12 22.35 97.86
N THR A 31 14.68 21.41 97.08
CA THR A 31 15.88 21.62 96.28
C THR A 31 15.49 22.17 94.91
N THR A 32 15.86 23.41 94.60
CA THR A 32 15.43 24.14 93.38
C THR A 32 16.61 24.60 92.53
N PHE A 33 16.37 24.76 91.22
CA PHE A 33 17.35 25.32 90.30
C PHE A 33 17.46 26.84 90.47
N GLY A 34 18.68 27.38 90.38
CA GLY A 34 18.93 28.82 90.41
C GLY A 34 18.71 29.52 89.06
N VAL A 35 18.13 28.82 88.08
CA VAL A 35 17.90 29.28 86.71
C VAL A 35 16.44 29.17 86.32
N GLU A 36 15.97 30.11 85.48
CA GLU A 36 14.61 30.09 84.96
C GLU A 36 14.52 29.28 83.66
N SER A 37 13.47 28.47 83.54
CA SER A 37 13.16 27.72 82.32
C SER A 37 12.79 28.65 81.14
N GLY A 38 12.98 28.16 79.92
CA GLY A 38 12.56 28.84 78.67
C GLY A 38 13.69 29.46 77.86
N SER A 39 14.95 29.21 78.23
CA SER A 39 16.11 29.63 77.44
C SER A 39 16.19 28.88 76.10
N ILE A 40 16.62 29.58 75.04
CA ILE A 40 16.91 28.99 73.72
C ILE A 40 18.35 29.33 73.37
N PHE A 41 19.16 28.32 73.04
CA PHE A 41 20.54 28.48 72.58
C PHE A 41 20.69 27.97 71.15
N ASP A 42 21.57 28.58 70.37
CA ASP A 42 21.86 28.15 69.00
C ASP A 42 23.02 27.15 69.01
N ILE A 43 22.95 26.11 68.17
CA ILE A 43 24.00 25.12 68.01
C ILE A 43 24.14 24.71 66.54
N GLU A 44 25.38 24.75 66.04
CA GLU A 44 25.67 24.33 64.68
C GLU A 44 25.69 22.80 64.55
N PRO A 45 25.30 22.26 63.39
CA PRO A 45 25.37 20.82 63.11
C PRO A 45 26.71 20.18 63.47
N GLY A 46 26.69 19.06 64.19
CA GLY A 46 27.90 18.34 64.60
C GLY A 46 28.77 19.06 65.63
N SER A 47 28.31 20.19 66.19
CA SER A 47 29.04 20.93 67.22
C SER A 47 28.60 20.53 68.63
N GLU A 48 29.45 20.87 69.62
CA GLU A 48 29.24 20.62 71.05
C GLU A 48 29.05 21.93 71.82
N ILE A 49 28.10 21.96 72.76
CA ILE A 49 27.88 23.07 73.70
C ILE A 49 28.02 22.58 75.15
N GLY A 50 28.73 23.34 75.97
CA GLY A 50 28.81 23.11 77.41
C GLY A 50 27.74 23.89 78.17
N ILE A 51 27.02 23.20 79.06
CA ILE A 51 25.98 23.77 79.93
C ILE A 51 26.40 23.58 81.39
N ASN A 52 26.22 24.62 82.21
CA ASN A 52 26.51 24.55 83.64
C ASN A 52 25.36 25.20 84.41
N VAL A 53 24.72 24.44 85.30
CA VAL A 53 23.51 24.84 86.03
C VAL A 53 23.70 24.66 87.52
N ASN A 54 23.26 25.63 88.32
CA ASN A 54 23.28 25.54 89.77
C ASN A 54 21.94 25.12 90.35
N PHE A 55 21.99 24.44 91.50
CA PHE A 55 20.82 24.07 92.29
C PHE A 55 21.14 24.21 93.78
N THR A 56 20.13 24.58 94.57
CA THR A 56 20.30 24.95 95.98
C THR A 56 19.31 24.18 96.84
N ASN A 57 19.79 23.61 97.95
CA ASN A 57 18.93 23.04 98.98
C ASN A 57 18.38 24.17 99.85
N ASN A 58 17.09 24.51 99.69
CA ASN A 58 16.44 25.54 100.51
C ASN A 58 15.82 24.99 101.81
N GLU A 59 16.03 23.71 102.11
CA GLU A 59 15.52 23.07 103.32
C GLU A 59 16.37 23.41 104.56
N GLY A 60 15.75 23.24 105.73
CA GLY A 60 16.42 23.40 107.03
C GLY A 60 17.23 22.17 107.49
N PHE A 61 17.39 21.16 106.64
CA PHE A 61 18.05 19.88 106.94
C PHE A 61 18.89 19.39 105.73
N ASP A 62 19.84 18.47 105.98
CA ASP A 62 20.66 17.87 104.92
C ASP A 62 19.77 17.04 103.98
N ASP A 63 19.90 17.24 102.67
CA ASP A 63 19.09 16.58 101.64
C ASP A 63 19.96 15.79 100.66
N ASP A 64 19.45 14.65 100.23
CA ASP A 64 20.05 13.85 99.16
C ASP A 64 19.21 14.07 97.89
N ALA A 65 19.82 14.61 96.84
CA ALA A 65 19.11 14.97 95.61
C ALA A 65 19.64 14.18 94.40
N ILE A 66 18.73 13.58 93.63
CA ILE A 66 19.06 12.96 92.34
C ILE A 66 18.88 13.99 91.23
N VAL A 67 19.94 14.27 90.49
CA VAL A 67 19.89 15.10 89.29
C VAL A 67 19.96 14.24 88.05
N SER A 68 18.98 14.33 87.16
CA SER A 68 18.98 13.66 85.87
C SER A 68 18.75 14.64 84.72
N ILE A 69 19.32 14.32 83.56
CA ILE A 69 19.28 15.12 82.34
C ILE A 69 18.69 14.26 81.23
N SER A 70 17.71 14.82 80.52
CA SER A 70 17.05 14.19 79.40
C SER A 70 17.01 15.13 78.20
N GLY A 71 17.05 14.53 77.00
CA GLY A 71 17.00 15.26 75.74
C GLY A 71 16.38 14.41 74.62
N PRO A 72 16.30 14.97 73.41
CA PRO A 72 15.73 14.27 72.27
C PRO A 72 16.63 13.13 71.80
N ALA A 73 16.04 12.14 71.14
CA ALA A 73 16.80 11.06 70.52
C ALA A 73 17.79 11.60 69.45
N GLY A 74 18.96 10.97 69.35
CA GLY A 74 20.01 11.36 68.40
C GLY A 74 20.96 12.47 68.89
N TRP A 75 20.66 13.09 70.04
CA TRP A 75 21.55 14.04 70.70
C TRP A 75 22.39 13.32 71.75
N ASN A 76 23.69 13.61 71.77
CA ASN A 76 24.60 12.99 72.72
C ASN A 76 24.81 13.93 73.91
N ILE A 77 24.49 13.45 75.12
CA ILE A 77 24.63 14.20 76.36
C ILE A 77 25.71 13.51 77.19
N SER A 78 26.72 14.26 77.59
CA SER A 78 27.84 13.73 78.37
C SER A 78 28.14 14.59 79.59
N TRP A 79 28.64 13.98 80.66
CA TRP A 79 29.07 14.67 81.87
C TRP A 79 30.23 13.89 82.52
N GLU A 80 30.81 14.43 83.60
CA GLU A 80 31.96 13.80 84.26
C GLU A 80 31.58 12.71 85.28
N ASN A 81 30.29 12.55 85.62
CA ASN A 81 29.83 11.56 86.60
C ASN A 81 29.84 10.13 86.05
N HIS A 82 29.90 9.15 86.94
CA HIS A 82 29.97 7.72 86.58
C HIS A 82 28.66 7.16 86.01
N GLU A 83 27.52 7.62 86.53
CA GLU A 83 26.19 7.26 86.07
C GLU A 83 25.88 7.91 84.72
N SER A 84 24.92 7.39 83.95
CA SER A 84 24.50 8.11 82.74
C SER A 84 23.65 9.33 83.09
N PRO A 85 23.71 10.43 82.31
CA PRO A 85 22.90 11.62 82.52
C PRO A 85 21.40 11.33 82.70
N SER A 86 20.87 10.37 81.94
CA SER A 86 19.47 9.96 82.00
C SER A 86 19.07 9.15 83.24
N MET A 87 19.99 8.39 83.84
CA MET A 87 19.74 7.64 85.09
C MET A 87 19.85 8.55 86.32
N GLY A 88 20.66 9.60 86.21
CA GLY A 88 20.88 10.60 87.24
C GLY A 88 22.04 10.29 88.19
N HIS A 89 22.52 11.32 88.87
CA HIS A 89 23.60 11.26 89.87
C HIS A 89 23.10 11.79 91.21
N LEU A 90 23.57 11.17 92.31
CA LEU A 90 23.18 11.54 93.67
C LEU A 90 24.13 12.62 94.23
N TYR A 91 23.57 13.72 94.70
CA TYR A 91 24.27 14.81 95.36
C TYR A 91 23.83 14.93 96.82
N GLU A 92 24.78 15.03 97.74
CA GLU A 92 24.53 15.28 99.17
C GLU A 92 24.64 16.79 99.45
N LEU A 93 23.57 17.43 99.92
CA LEU A 93 23.46 18.88 100.07
C LEU A 93 23.20 19.29 101.53
N ALA A 94 24.08 20.11 102.10
CA ALA A 94 23.83 20.76 103.38
C ALA A 94 22.75 21.87 103.26
N PRO A 95 22.05 22.25 104.36
CA PRO A 95 21.08 23.34 104.38
C PRO A 95 21.66 24.65 103.80
N GLY A 96 21.01 25.20 102.77
CA GLY A 96 21.41 26.43 102.11
C GLY A 96 22.67 26.32 101.24
N SER A 97 23.17 25.10 100.97
CA SER A 97 24.29 24.88 100.05
C SER A 97 23.85 24.90 98.58
N THR A 98 24.72 25.40 97.71
CA THR A 98 24.53 25.45 96.25
C THR A 98 25.59 24.60 95.58
N GLU A 99 25.15 23.69 94.72
CA GLU A 99 26.02 22.85 93.89
C GLU A 99 25.86 23.17 92.41
N TRP A 100 26.82 22.72 91.59
CA TRP A 100 26.85 22.96 90.15
C TRP A 100 26.94 21.64 89.38
N VAL A 101 26.16 21.54 88.31
CA VAL A 101 26.23 20.41 87.37
C VAL A 101 26.64 20.93 85.99
N GLY A 102 27.84 20.53 85.58
CA GLY A 102 28.38 20.74 84.24
C GLY A 102 28.16 19.51 83.36
N TYR A 103 27.68 19.72 82.15
CA TYR A 103 27.50 18.69 81.13
C TYR A 103 27.65 19.28 79.73
N SER A 104 27.89 18.44 78.74
CA SER A 104 27.94 18.83 77.34
C SER A 104 26.85 18.16 76.51
N ILE A 105 26.45 18.85 75.47
CA ILE A 105 25.48 18.39 74.49
C ILE A 105 26.13 18.50 73.12
N GLU A 106 26.28 17.37 72.44
CA GLU A 106 26.73 17.29 71.06
C GLU A 106 25.51 17.10 70.15
N SER A 107 25.41 17.98 69.16
CA SER A 107 24.35 17.94 68.17
C SER A 107 24.65 16.89 67.10
N PRO A 108 23.62 16.19 66.57
CA PRO A 108 23.84 15.26 65.47
C PRO A 108 24.33 16.00 64.22
N VAL A 109 25.02 15.30 63.33
CA VAL A 109 25.31 15.79 61.97
C VAL A 109 24.05 15.74 61.09
N VAL A 110 23.98 16.59 60.06
CA VAL A 110 22.88 16.54 59.11
C VAL A 110 23.00 15.29 58.24
N SER A 111 21.93 14.50 58.21
CA SER A 111 21.81 13.33 57.36
C SER A 111 20.39 13.21 56.83
N GLY A 112 20.24 13.10 55.51
CA GLY A 112 18.92 13.04 54.88
C GLY A 112 18.05 14.26 55.16
N GLY A 113 18.67 15.44 55.30
CA GLY A 113 17.98 16.71 55.55
C GLY A 113 17.51 16.93 56.98
N PHE A 114 17.87 16.04 57.92
CA PHE A 114 17.51 16.15 59.33
C PHE A 114 18.74 16.22 60.25
N PRO A 115 18.65 16.89 61.41
CA PRO A 115 17.54 17.76 61.85
C PRO A 115 17.38 19.02 61.00
N LEU A 116 16.14 19.52 60.88
CA LEU A 116 15.83 20.71 60.08
C LEU A 116 16.47 21.95 60.68
N SER A 117 16.87 22.91 59.83
CA SER A 117 17.35 24.21 60.32
C SER A 117 16.28 24.91 61.14
N GLU A 118 16.68 25.67 62.16
CA GLU A 118 15.82 26.41 63.07
C GLU A 118 14.84 25.54 63.88
N SER A 119 14.95 24.20 63.84
CA SER A 119 14.12 23.35 64.69
C SER A 119 14.54 23.45 66.15
N LEU A 120 13.55 23.54 67.04
CA LEU A 120 13.76 23.58 68.48
C LEU A 120 13.75 22.16 69.06
N HIS A 121 14.82 21.82 69.76
CA HIS A 121 15.02 20.56 70.45
C HIS A 121 14.99 20.77 71.95
N HIS A 122 14.07 20.11 72.65
CA HIS A 122 13.84 20.33 74.08
C HIS A 122 14.73 19.45 74.95
N PHE A 123 15.33 20.06 75.97
CA PHE A 123 16.10 19.40 77.00
C PHE A 123 15.50 19.73 78.37
N SER A 124 15.52 18.73 79.26
CA SER A 124 14.98 18.85 80.61
C SER A 124 15.96 18.27 81.61
N MET A 125 16.32 19.09 82.58
CA MET A 125 17.09 18.69 83.74
C MET A 125 16.15 18.67 84.95
N MET A 126 16.13 17.56 85.67
CA MET A 126 15.30 17.36 86.85
C MET A 126 16.19 17.21 88.07
N VAL A 127 15.84 17.89 89.15
CA VAL A 127 16.37 17.61 90.48
C VAL A 127 15.25 17.05 91.34
N GLN A 128 15.49 15.89 91.97
CA GLN A 128 14.53 15.23 92.87
C GLN A 128 15.16 15.08 94.24
N SER A 129 14.59 15.77 95.22
CA SER A 129 14.92 15.60 96.63
C SER A 129 14.41 14.26 97.16
N LEU A 130 15.26 13.49 97.82
CA LEU A 130 14.88 12.24 98.49
C LEU A 130 14.38 12.49 99.92
N GLY A 131 14.75 13.61 100.54
CA GLY A 131 14.33 13.96 101.90
C GLY A 131 12.85 14.33 101.99
N ASN A 132 12.32 15.06 101.00
CA ASN A 132 10.93 15.53 100.99
C ASN A 132 10.12 15.08 99.75
N SER A 133 10.72 14.33 98.82
CA SER A 133 10.14 13.92 97.54
C SER A 133 9.70 15.08 96.62
N SER A 134 10.24 16.28 96.83
CA SER A 134 10.04 17.43 95.93
C SER A 134 10.88 17.28 94.67
N SER A 135 10.40 17.89 93.59
CA SER A 135 11.10 17.89 92.32
C SER A 135 10.98 19.26 91.67
N ASP A 136 12.07 19.70 91.07
CA ASP A 136 12.14 20.91 90.27
C ASP A 136 12.74 20.61 88.89
N TRP A 137 12.41 21.44 87.89
CA TRP A 137 12.80 21.24 86.49
C TRP A 137 13.37 22.50 85.86
N TYR A 138 14.52 22.34 85.22
CA TYR A 138 15.07 23.32 84.30
C TYR A 138 14.88 22.84 82.86
N ASN A 139 14.04 23.55 82.12
CA ASN A 139 13.74 23.26 80.71
C ASN A 139 14.33 24.35 79.81
N PHE A 140 15.05 23.94 78.79
CA PHE A 140 15.59 24.82 77.74
C PHE A 140 15.52 24.13 76.38
N SER A 141 15.78 24.89 75.33
CA SER A 141 15.81 24.38 73.97
C SER A 141 17.12 24.73 73.28
N LEU A 142 17.56 23.83 72.40
CA LEU A 142 18.58 24.12 71.41
C LEU A 142 17.91 24.33 70.05
N ARG A 143 18.24 25.43 69.38
CA ARG A 143 17.85 25.72 68.01
C ARG A 143 18.96 25.27 67.08
N TYR A 144 18.60 24.41 66.14
CA TYR A 144 19.56 23.74 65.26
C TYR A 144 19.98 24.66 64.10
N GLY A 145 21.28 24.75 63.83
CA GLY A 145 21.86 25.62 62.81
C GLY A 145 21.64 25.14 61.38
N PHE A 146 22.19 25.88 60.43
CA PHE A 146 22.09 25.59 59.01
C PHE A 146 23.21 24.67 58.54
N PHE A 147 22.87 23.73 57.66
CA PHE A 147 23.81 22.99 56.84
C PHE A 147 23.36 23.13 55.40
N ASP A 148 24.28 23.55 54.54
CA ASP A 148 24.05 23.79 53.12
C ASP A 148 24.95 22.84 52.32
N GLY A 149 24.42 22.33 51.20
CA GLY A 149 25.15 21.39 50.37
C GLY A 149 24.30 20.87 49.21
N ALA A 150 24.96 20.58 48.10
CA ALA A 150 24.31 20.04 46.91
C ALA A 150 25.17 18.95 46.29
N THR A 151 24.52 17.91 45.75
CA THR A 151 25.18 16.84 45.00
C THR A 151 24.46 16.50 43.72
N ILE A 152 25.20 15.89 42.79
CA ILE A 152 24.66 15.30 41.57
C ILE A 152 24.39 13.83 41.87
N VAL A 153 23.13 13.44 41.85
CA VAL A 153 22.68 12.04 42.10
C VAL A 153 22.83 11.22 40.83
N GLU A 154 22.43 11.80 39.70
CA GLU A 154 22.48 11.17 38.39
C GLU A 154 22.86 12.21 37.34
N GLY A 155 23.82 11.89 36.48
CA GLY A 155 24.30 12.76 35.42
C GLY A 155 25.77 12.55 35.09
N GLY A 156 26.13 12.87 33.85
CA GLY A 156 27.45 12.60 33.27
C GLY A 156 27.49 11.27 32.50
N GLY A 157 28.67 10.95 31.97
CA GLY A 157 28.88 9.76 31.13
C GLY A 157 29.02 10.13 29.66
N VAL A 158 28.59 9.24 28.76
CA VAL A 158 28.71 9.44 27.30
C VAL A 158 27.37 9.16 26.65
N SER A 159 26.93 10.08 25.79
CA SER A 159 25.71 9.96 24.98
C SER A 159 26.02 10.17 23.50
N SER A 160 25.04 9.86 22.66
CA SER A 160 25.10 10.08 21.22
C SER A 160 24.03 11.07 20.78
N ILE A 161 24.35 11.91 19.81
CA ILE A 161 23.44 12.84 19.15
C ILE A 161 23.57 12.69 17.63
N GLU A 162 22.53 13.08 16.91
CA GLU A 162 22.53 13.10 15.44
C GLU A 162 23.28 14.36 14.95
N PRO A 163 23.88 14.35 13.75
CA PRO A 163 24.49 15.54 13.16
C PRO A 163 23.46 16.67 12.95
N GLY A 164 23.84 17.91 13.27
CA GLY A 164 23.02 19.10 13.05
C GLY A 164 21.68 19.13 13.80
N SER A 165 21.55 18.36 14.87
CA SER A 165 20.31 18.22 15.65
C SER A 165 20.43 18.80 17.05
N THR A 166 19.31 18.82 17.76
CA THR A 166 19.19 19.31 19.14
C THR A 166 18.68 18.19 20.03
N ASP A 167 19.36 17.97 21.16
CA ASP A 167 18.94 16.98 22.17
C ASP A 167 18.96 17.58 23.57
N VAL A 168 18.23 16.97 24.50
CA VAL A 168 18.09 17.45 25.89
C VAL A 168 18.55 16.37 26.86
N PHE A 169 19.51 16.72 27.70
CA PHE A 169 20.08 15.87 28.73
C PHE A 169 19.55 16.26 30.10
N GLU A 170 19.17 15.27 30.91
CA GLU A 170 18.69 15.50 32.27
C GLU A 170 19.80 15.17 33.28
N ILE A 171 19.94 16.02 34.31
CA ILE A 171 20.81 15.81 35.45
C ILE A 171 19.96 15.92 36.72
N ILE A 172 20.06 14.94 37.61
CA ILE A 172 19.33 14.92 38.88
C ILE A 172 20.24 15.45 39.97
N LEU A 173 19.80 16.53 40.60
CA LEU A 173 20.48 17.22 41.69
C LEU A 173 19.77 16.92 43.01
N ARG A 174 20.50 16.96 44.13
CA ARG A 174 19.92 16.83 45.47
C ARG A 174 20.41 17.94 46.38
N ASN A 175 19.49 18.50 47.15
CA ASN A 175 19.80 19.37 48.28
C ASN A 175 20.18 18.48 49.48
N ASP A 176 21.47 18.41 49.83
CA ASP A 176 21.94 17.68 51.01
C ASP A 176 21.82 18.51 52.30
N GLY A 177 21.43 19.78 52.18
CA GLY A 177 21.19 20.68 53.28
C GLY A 177 19.96 20.32 54.13
N ASN A 178 19.86 20.96 55.29
CA ASN A 178 18.74 20.78 56.23
C ASN A 178 17.65 21.87 56.16
N SER A 179 17.68 22.68 55.10
CA SER A 179 16.75 23.78 54.89
C SER A 179 16.34 23.86 53.42
N TRP A 180 15.25 24.59 53.15
CA TRP A 180 14.84 24.86 51.77
C TRP A 180 15.86 25.78 51.10
N ARG A 181 16.36 25.37 49.93
CA ARG A 181 17.43 26.07 49.21
C ARG A 181 17.26 26.02 47.71
N ASP A 182 17.77 27.07 47.06
CA ASP A 182 17.98 27.09 45.62
C ASP A 182 19.30 26.38 45.31
N LEU A 183 19.32 25.64 44.21
CA LEU A 183 20.51 24.96 43.70
C LEU A 183 21.05 25.74 42.50
N GLY A 184 22.35 26.07 42.55
CA GLY A 184 23.06 26.65 41.43
C GLY A 184 23.57 25.57 40.48
N LEU A 185 23.53 25.87 39.17
CA LEU A 185 24.08 25.01 38.12
C LEU A 185 24.72 25.90 37.05
N GLU A 186 25.96 25.59 36.70
CA GLU A 186 26.66 26.13 35.54
C GLU A 186 27.28 24.99 34.73
N ILE A 187 27.55 25.28 33.46
CA ILE A 187 28.20 24.37 32.51
C ILE A 187 29.43 25.04 31.90
N VAL A 188 30.45 24.24 31.60
CA VAL A 188 31.66 24.70 30.94
C VAL A 188 32.18 23.64 29.96
N PRO A 189 32.54 23.99 28.72
CA PRO A 189 33.09 23.03 27.78
C PRO A 189 34.51 22.62 28.19
N LEU A 190 34.88 21.39 27.86
CA LEU A 190 36.21 20.83 28.10
C LEU A 190 36.97 20.68 26.77
N ASP A 191 38.28 20.94 26.79
CA ASP A 191 39.16 20.66 25.66
C ASP A 191 39.62 19.19 25.63
N SER A 192 40.48 18.85 24.65
CA SER A 192 41.05 17.52 24.48
C SER A 192 41.91 17.05 25.66
N ASP A 193 42.41 17.97 26.49
CA ASP A 193 43.17 17.68 27.70
C ASP A 193 42.26 17.66 28.95
N SER A 194 40.94 17.63 28.74
CA SER A 194 39.90 17.68 29.78
C SER A 194 40.00 18.93 30.66
N GLN A 195 40.48 20.04 30.12
CA GLN A 195 40.54 21.32 30.82
C GLN A 195 39.37 22.22 30.43
N PRO A 196 38.79 22.98 31.38
CA PRO A 196 37.69 23.89 31.09
C PRO A 196 38.13 25.03 30.17
N VAL A 197 37.35 25.26 29.12
CA VAL A 197 37.59 26.31 28.13
C VAL A 197 36.62 27.46 28.38
N GLY A 198 37.15 28.58 28.87
CA GLY A 198 36.35 29.79 29.14
C GLY A 198 35.85 29.85 30.58
N GLN A 199 34.74 30.56 30.78
CA GLN A 199 34.07 30.70 32.08
C GLN A 199 32.86 29.76 32.13
N SER A 200 32.57 29.25 33.32
CA SER A 200 31.32 28.53 33.56
C SER A 200 30.16 29.52 33.52
N ASP A 201 29.07 29.13 32.86
CA ASP A 201 27.84 29.90 32.73
C ASP A 201 26.69 28.93 32.40
N LEU A 202 25.47 29.42 32.23
CA LEU A 202 24.29 28.65 31.83
C LEU A 202 24.28 28.33 30.32
N PHE A 203 25.19 28.92 29.55
CA PHE A 203 25.29 28.74 28.11
C PHE A 203 26.75 28.79 27.66
N PHE A 204 27.10 27.94 26.70
CA PHE A 204 28.35 28.09 25.96
C PHE A 204 28.18 27.74 24.48
N ALA A 205 29.10 28.24 23.66
CA ALA A 205 29.30 27.79 22.29
C ALA A 205 30.78 27.49 22.07
N TYR A 206 31.11 26.27 21.64
CA TYR A 206 32.47 25.79 21.51
C TYR A 206 32.60 24.76 20.39
N GLY A 207 33.55 24.97 19.46
CA GLY A 207 33.83 23.98 18.41
C GLY A 207 32.66 23.67 17.47
N GLY A 208 31.72 24.60 17.26
CA GLY A 208 30.50 24.37 16.47
C GLY A 208 29.31 23.83 17.26
N TRP A 209 29.54 23.40 18.50
CA TRP A 209 28.51 22.98 19.44
C TRP A 209 27.97 24.15 20.26
N SER A 210 26.71 24.07 20.68
CA SER A 210 26.16 24.89 21.75
C SER A 210 25.49 24.06 22.82
N ALA A 211 25.55 24.52 24.07
CA ALA A 211 24.79 23.93 25.16
C ALA A 211 24.18 25.03 26.03
N SER A 212 22.98 24.79 26.55
CA SER A 212 22.25 25.71 27.41
C SER A 212 21.48 24.97 28.51
N VAL A 213 21.54 25.50 29.73
CA VAL A 213 20.71 25.02 30.85
C VAL A 213 19.30 25.61 30.70
N ILE A 214 18.32 24.72 30.57
CA ILE A 214 16.90 25.04 30.47
C ILE A 214 16.15 24.62 31.75
N ASP A 215 14.89 25.06 31.90
CA ASP A 215 14.01 24.69 33.03
C ASP A 215 14.57 24.98 34.44
N ARG A 216 15.35 26.06 34.58
CA ARG A 216 16.00 26.48 35.84
C ARG A 216 15.09 26.63 37.04
N TRP A 217 13.81 26.93 36.82
CA TRP A 217 12.81 27.11 37.88
C TRP A 217 12.63 25.84 38.74
N GLN A 218 13.01 24.66 38.23
CA GLN A 218 12.98 23.41 39.00
C GLN A 218 14.06 23.35 40.09
N LEU A 219 15.09 24.21 40.00
CA LEU A 219 16.18 24.30 40.96
C LEU A 219 15.89 25.28 42.11
N GLU A 220 14.74 25.96 42.06
CA GLU A 220 14.32 26.91 43.10
C GLU A 220 13.56 26.19 44.21
N ASN A 221 13.81 26.59 45.45
CA ASN A 221 13.10 26.15 46.64
C ASN A 221 13.03 24.61 46.76
N VAL A 222 14.18 23.95 46.67
CA VAL A 222 14.33 22.50 46.84
C VAL A 222 14.30 22.15 48.32
N ALA A 223 13.41 21.23 48.70
CA ALA A 223 13.27 20.77 50.08
C ALA A 223 14.56 20.13 50.61
N PRO A 224 14.78 20.07 51.94
CA PRO A 224 15.85 19.29 52.55
C PRO A 224 15.80 17.84 52.07
N ASN A 225 16.93 17.29 51.59
CA ASN A 225 17.03 15.97 50.97
C ASN A 225 16.10 15.76 49.76
N GLY A 226 15.55 16.84 49.21
CA GLY A 226 14.75 16.84 47.99
C GLY A 226 15.64 16.79 46.76
N THR A 227 15.12 16.19 45.70
CA THR A 227 15.76 16.14 44.39
C THR A 227 15.13 17.14 43.43
N ALA A 228 15.95 17.69 42.54
CA ALA A 228 15.53 18.56 41.45
C ALA A 228 16.14 18.06 40.13
N VAL A 229 15.44 18.27 39.01
CA VAL A 229 15.94 17.88 37.69
C VAL A 229 16.37 19.15 36.96
N ALA A 230 17.61 19.17 36.51
CA ALA A 230 18.13 20.16 35.59
C ALA A 230 18.14 19.58 34.17
N ARG A 231 17.84 20.42 33.18
CA ARG A 231 17.86 20.03 31.76
C ARG A 231 18.88 20.86 31.01
N ILE A 232 19.64 20.22 30.14
CA ILE A 232 20.69 20.83 29.34
C ILE A 232 20.38 20.51 27.88
N GLN A 233 19.99 21.53 27.13
CA GLN A 233 19.82 21.41 25.68
C GLN A 233 21.17 21.57 25.00
N ILE A 234 21.50 20.67 24.07
CA ILE A 234 22.73 20.66 23.31
C ILE A 234 22.39 20.63 21.82
N ASP A 235 23.06 21.47 21.05
CA ASP A 235 22.97 21.50 19.59
C ASP A 235 24.30 21.02 19.00
N SER A 236 24.23 20.03 18.11
CA SER A 236 25.38 19.49 17.40
C SER A 236 25.68 20.27 16.13
N PRO A 237 26.96 20.35 15.71
CA PRO A 237 27.32 20.85 14.38
C PRO A 237 26.80 19.90 13.28
N PRO A 238 26.66 20.38 12.02
CA PRO A 238 26.21 19.57 10.89
C PRO A 238 27.27 18.59 10.37
N ASP A 239 28.42 18.47 11.03
CA ASP A 239 29.49 17.55 10.64
C ASP A 239 29.12 16.10 11.01
N ASP A 240 29.46 15.13 10.15
CA ASP A 240 29.12 13.70 10.34
C ASP A 240 29.85 13.05 11.54
N GLU A 241 30.89 13.71 12.05
CA GLU A 241 31.67 13.28 13.20
C GLU A 241 31.97 14.47 14.12
N GLY A 242 32.00 14.22 15.43
CA GLY A 242 32.32 15.23 16.41
C GLY A 242 32.07 14.76 17.83
N SER A 243 32.76 15.38 18.79
CA SER A 243 32.59 15.10 20.21
C SER A 243 32.59 16.40 20.99
N LEU A 244 31.65 16.53 21.92
CA LEU A 244 31.60 17.58 22.93
C LEU A 244 31.79 16.95 24.30
N PHE A 245 32.71 17.49 25.09
CA PHE A 245 32.79 17.20 26.51
C PHE A 245 32.51 18.50 27.26
N PHE A 246 31.71 18.42 28.32
CA PHE A 246 31.47 19.56 29.19
C PHE A 246 31.33 19.09 30.64
N GLU A 247 31.63 19.97 31.57
CA GLU A 247 31.48 19.76 33.00
C GLU A 247 30.25 20.54 33.49
N ALA A 248 29.38 19.87 34.24
CA ALA A 248 28.31 20.47 35.02
C ALA A 248 28.81 20.71 36.45
N ILE A 249 28.68 21.94 36.93
CA ILE A 249 29.13 22.41 38.24
C ILE A 249 27.90 22.83 39.03
N VAL A 250 27.70 22.23 40.20
CA VAL A 250 26.49 22.38 41.01
C VAL A 250 26.85 22.79 42.43
N TRP A 251 26.09 23.69 43.03
CA TRP A 251 26.26 24.12 44.42
C TRP A 251 24.91 24.45 45.06
N SER A 252 24.91 24.62 46.39
CA SER A 252 23.78 25.23 47.10
C SER A 252 24.04 26.72 47.23
N GLU A 253 23.04 27.58 46.97
CA GLU A 253 23.19 29.04 47.15
C GLU A 253 23.55 29.44 48.60
N GLY A 254 23.30 28.56 49.57
CA GLY A 254 23.74 28.75 50.96
C GLY A 254 25.25 28.54 51.19
N ASP A 255 25.92 27.79 50.32
CA ASP A 255 27.36 27.54 50.35
C ASP A 255 27.94 27.41 48.92
N PRO A 256 28.19 28.56 48.24
CA PRO A 256 28.64 28.56 46.84
C PRO A 256 30.08 28.07 46.65
N ASP A 257 30.88 27.98 47.72
CA ASP A 257 32.26 27.53 47.65
C ASP A 257 32.37 25.98 47.57
N THR A 258 31.34 25.26 48.00
CA THR A 258 31.27 23.79 47.97
C THR A 258 30.53 23.30 46.73
N THR A 259 31.28 22.96 45.68
CA THR A 259 30.70 22.51 44.39
C THR A 259 30.81 21.00 44.17
N ALA A 260 29.75 20.38 43.64
CA ALA A 260 29.77 19.07 43.00
C ALA A 260 30.00 19.21 41.48
N ARG A 261 30.71 18.26 40.87
CA ARG A 261 31.06 18.28 39.45
C ARG A 261 30.77 16.94 38.78
N SER A 262 30.27 16.98 37.54
CA SER A 262 30.13 15.79 36.69
C SER A 262 30.46 16.13 35.25
N VAL A 263 31.10 15.19 34.55
CA VAL A 263 31.51 15.35 33.14
C VAL A 263 30.56 14.57 32.24
N GLN A 264 30.05 15.25 31.21
CA GLN A 264 29.22 14.68 30.15
C GLN A 264 29.97 14.75 28.83
N GLY A 265 30.08 13.61 28.16
CA GLY A 265 30.51 13.48 26.77
C GLY A 265 29.30 13.27 25.86
N VAL A 266 29.31 13.89 24.70
CA VAL A 266 28.30 13.77 23.65
C VAL A 266 29.02 13.54 22.34
N ASN A 267 28.73 12.45 21.65
CA ASN A 267 29.35 12.10 20.38
C ASN A 267 28.32 12.15 19.25
N ILE A 268 28.73 12.64 18.09
CA ILE A 268 27.95 12.48 16.87
C ILE A 268 28.07 11.03 16.43
N VAL A 269 26.94 10.36 16.26
CA VAL A 269 26.87 9.00 15.70
C VAL A 269 25.87 9.04 14.54
N PRO A 270 26.34 9.16 13.30
CA PRO A 270 25.45 9.23 12.15
C PRO A 270 24.76 7.88 11.96
N ARG A 271 23.46 7.92 11.66
CA ARG A 271 22.71 6.72 11.30
C ARG A 271 22.50 6.70 9.80
N VAL A 272 22.88 5.59 9.18
CA VAL A 272 22.62 5.33 7.77
C VAL A 272 21.42 4.40 7.64
N GLY A 273 20.52 4.70 6.72
CA GLY A 273 19.29 3.95 6.52
C GLY A 273 18.68 4.27 5.16
N GLY A 274 17.96 3.31 4.60
CA GLY A 274 17.22 3.52 3.36
C GLY A 274 15.91 2.75 3.35
N ALA A 275 15.03 3.12 2.42
CA ALA A 275 13.86 2.35 2.05
C ALA A 275 13.77 2.32 0.53
N ILE A 276 13.31 1.19 -0.02
CA ILE A 276 13.10 0.99 -1.45
C ILE A 276 11.69 0.43 -1.65
N GLU A 277 10.95 1.06 -2.55
CA GLU A 277 9.57 0.70 -2.87
C GLU A 277 9.36 0.72 -4.38
N THR A 278 8.36 -0.04 -4.85
CA THR A 278 7.96 -0.02 -6.26
C THR A 278 6.87 1.03 -6.45
N SER A 279 7.14 2.05 -7.25
CA SER A 279 6.16 3.11 -7.56
C SER A 279 5.21 2.73 -8.68
N ASP A 280 5.71 1.98 -9.68
CA ASP A 280 4.92 1.47 -10.80
C ASP A 280 5.53 0.14 -11.26
N ASP A 281 4.68 -0.83 -11.57
CA ASP A 281 5.09 -2.17 -11.97
C ASP A 281 4.42 -2.55 -13.29
N GLY A 282 5.14 -2.29 -14.39
CA GLY A 282 4.71 -2.68 -15.72
C GLY A 282 5.10 -4.11 -16.11
N CYS A 283 5.81 -4.85 -15.23
CA CYS A 283 6.26 -6.21 -15.51
C CYS A 283 5.35 -7.24 -14.85
N SER A 284 4.97 -7.04 -13.60
CA SER A 284 4.12 -7.96 -12.86
C SER A 284 2.69 -7.97 -13.42
N GLY A 285 2.17 -9.17 -13.65
CA GLY A 285 0.77 -9.37 -14.08
C GLY A 285 0.54 -9.30 -15.60
N SER A 286 1.57 -9.05 -16.40
CA SER A 286 1.50 -9.18 -17.86
C SER A 286 2.49 -10.22 -18.40
N GLU A 287 2.03 -10.99 -19.39
CA GLU A 287 2.88 -11.93 -20.12
C GLU A 287 3.64 -11.17 -21.21
N ILE A 288 4.97 -11.21 -21.16
CA ILE A 288 5.83 -10.45 -22.09
C ILE A 288 6.23 -11.37 -23.24
N VAL A 289 5.78 -11.06 -24.45
CA VAL A 289 6.18 -11.81 -25.64
C VAL A 289 7.70 -11.76 -25.84
N PRO A 290 8.33 -12.81 -26.39
CA PRO A 290 9.75 -12.77 -26.76
C PRO A 290 10.08 -11.54 -27.62
N GLY A 291 11.21 -10.88 -27.35
CA GLY A 291 11.59 -9.61 -27.97
C GLY A 291 10.89 -8.38 -27.37
N GLY A 292 9.87 -8.58 -26.53
CA GLY A 292 9.21 -7.53 -25.77
C GLY A 292 10.00 -7.10 -24.54
N SER A 293 9.68 -5.89 -24.05
CA SER A 293 10.27 -5.32 -22.85
C SER A 293 9.19 -4.78 -21.92
N CYS A 294 9.44 -4.85 -20.62
CA CYS A 294 8.65 -4.19 -19.58
C CYS A 294 9.53 -3.27 -18.74
N GLN A 295 8.89 -2.38 -17.97
CA GLN A 295 9.56 -1.42 -17.11
C GLN A 295 8.96 -1.45 -15.70
N VAL A 296 9.84 -1.43 -14.69
CA VAL A 296 9.49 -1.23 -13.28
C VAL A 296 10.09 0.09 -12.82
N MET A 297 9.32 0.89 -12.08
CA MET A 297 9.77 2.16 -11.53
C MET A 297 9.92 2.04 -10.02
N LEU A 298 11.06 2.47 -9.51
CA LEU A 298 11.39 2.42 -8.09
C LEU A 298 11.39 3.82 -7.47
N GLU A 299 11.11 3.81 -6.17
CA GLU A 299 11.23 4.95 -5.28
C GLU A 299 12.19 4.59 -4.13
N ILE A 300 13.18 5.44 -3.90
CA ILE A 300 14.24 5.23 -2.92
C ILE A 300 14.25 6.41 -1.96
N THR A 301 14.14 6.13 -0.66
CA THR A 301 14.13 7.14 0.40
C THR A 301 15.34 6.96 1.30
N ASN A 302 16.06 8.04 1.61
CA ASN A 302 17.09 8.04 2.64
C ASN A 302 16.43 8.26 4.02
N THR A 303 16.41 7.21 4.84
CA THR A 303 15.87 7.24 6.21
C THR A 303 16.93 7.51 7.27
N GLY A 304 18.19 7.64 6.87
CA GLY A 304 19.29 8.03 7.74
C GLY A 304 19.36 9.53 8.00
N ASP A 305 20.23 9.90 8.93
CA ASP A 305 20.39 11.28 9.41
C ASP A 305 21.48 12.05 8.63
N ILE A 306 22.15 11.37 7.70
CA ILE A 306 23.21 11.93 6.85
C ILE A 306 22.97 11.66 5.38
N THR A 307 23.63 12.46 4.55
CA THR A 307 23.68 12.24 3.10
C THR A 307 24.40 10.92 2.81
N SER A 308 23.70 9.99 2.16
CA SER A 308 24.20 8.63 1.95
C SER A 308 24.23 8.27 0.47
N SER A 309 25.20 7.42 0.09
CA SER A 309 25.27 6.84 -1.25
C SER A 309 24.68 5.45 -1.24
N PHE A 310 23.71 5.23 -2.12
CA PHE A 310 23.00 3.97 -2.26
C PHE A 310 23.36 3.29 -3.58
N ASP A 311 23.68 2.00 -3.52
CA ASP A 311 23.90 1.16 -4.69
C ASP A 311 22.74 0.19 -4.89
N LEU A 312 22.36 -0.05 -6.14
CA LEU A 312 21.33 -1.01 -6.50
C LEU A 312 21.97 -2.27 -7.06
N ASN A 313 21.63 -3.42 -6.48
CA ASN A 313 22.12 -4.71 -6.91
C ASN A 313 20.96 -5.60 -7.37
N VAL A 314 21.06 -6.14 -8.58
CA VAL A 314 20.06 -7.03 -9.17
C VAL A 314 20.45 -8.49 -8.93
N ILE A 315 19.50 -9.28 -8.47
CA ILE A 315 19.64 -10.71 -8.19
C ILE A 315 18.51 -11.46 -8.90
N GLY A 316 18.80 -12.66 -9.40
CA GLY A 316 17.82 -13.51 -10.08
C GLY A 316 17.78 -13.35 -11.59
N GLU A 317 18.79 -12.69 -12.17
CA GLU A 317 18.95 -12.61 -13.62
C GLU A 317 19.20 -14.01 -14.22
N GLU A 318 18.44 -14.34 -15.24
CA GLU A 318 18.45 -15.63 -15.96
C GLU A 318 18.95 -15.40 -17.39
N GLU A 319 19.51 -16.42 -18.06
CA GLU A 319 20.12 -16.25 -19.40
C GLU A 319 19.15 -15.77 -20.50
N TRP A 320 17.84 -15.92 -20.29
CA TRP A 320 16.79 -15.53 -21.23
C TRP A 320 16.20 -14.14 -20.94
N LEU A 321 16.72 -13.45 -19.92
CA LEU A 321 16.32 -12.10 -19.52
C LEU A 321 17.53 -11.17 -19.53
N ASP A 322 17.31 -9.96 -20.01
CA ASP A 322 18.27 -8.85 -19.92
C ASP A 322 17.69 -7.77 -19.02
N VAL A 323 18.31 -7.51 -17.88
CA VAL A 323 17.83 -6.54 -16.87
C VAL A 323 18.77 -5.35 -16.79
N GLU A 324 18.31 -4.19 -17.23
CA GLU A 324 19.09 -2.94 -17.25
C GLU A 324 18.52 -1.91 -16.25
N LEU A 325 19.38 -1.44 -15.35
CA LEU A 325 19.09 -0.33 -14.45
C LEU A 325 19.46 1.00 -15.11
N SER A 326 18.57 2.00 -15.07
CA SER A 326 18.92 3.34 -15.59
C SER A 326 19.97 4.07 -14.75
N ILE A 327 20.06 3.74 -13.46
CA ILE A 327 21.12 4.20 -12.56
C ILE A 327 21.46 3.10 -11.55
N SER A 328 22.75 2.87 -11.32
CA SER A 328 23.24 1.83 -10.40
C SER A 328 23.64 2.36 -9.02
N SER A 329 23.93 3.67 -8.91
CA SER A 329 24.39 4.32 -7.69
C SER A 329 23.82 5.72 -7.58
N ILE A 330 23.29 6.10 -6.42
CA ILE A 330 22.63 7.39 -6.20
C ILE A 330 22.94 7.97 -4.82
N THR A 331 23.19 9.27 -4.76
CA THR A 331 23.41 9.98 -3.49
C THR A 331 22.16 10.77 -3.14
N ILE A 332 21.65 10.57 -1.93
CA ILE A 332 20.40 11.15 -1.44
C ILE A 332 20.67 11.84 -0.11
N ASP A 333 20.27 13.10 0.03
CA ASP A 333 20.35 13.82 1.31
C ASP A 333 19.41 13.18 2.34
N SER A 334 19.67 13.38 3.63
CA SER A 334 18.83 12.85 4.72
C SER A 334 17.36 13.28 4.54
N GLY A 335 16.44 12.33 4.71
CA GLY A 335 14.99 12.57 4.65
C GLY A 335 14.42 12.81 3.25
N ASN A 336 15.26 12.84 2.21
CA ASN A 336 14.81 13.01 0.83
C ASN A 336 14.48 11.67 0.16
N THR A 337 13.62 11.76 -0.85
CA THR A 337 13.19 10.63 -1.68
C THR A 337 13.46 10.93 -3.14
N ILE A 338 13.95 9.94 -3.86
CA ILE A 338 14.09 9.97 -5.31
C ILE A 338 13.16 8.94 -5.91
N SER A 339 12.26 9.41 -6.76
CA SER A 339 11.31 8.59 -7.49
C SER A 339 11.69 8.49 -8.97
N GLY A 340 11.32 7.39 -9.60
CA GLY A 340 11.46 7.20 -11.05
C GLY A 340 12.77 6.55 -11.49
N VAL A 341 13.41 5.78 -10.60
CA VAL A 341 14.51 4.91 -10.99
C VAL A 341 13.95 3.74 -11.79
N SER A 342 14.20 3.73 -13.09
CA SER A 342 13.63 2.74 -14.00
C SER A 342 14.49 1.49 -14.16
N ILE A 343 13.85 0.34 -14.11
CA ILE A 343 14.42 -0.97 -14.47
C ILE A 343 13.75 -1.42 -15.76
N ASN A 344 14.54 -1.59 -16.82
CA ASN A 344 14.05 -2.14 -18.07
C ASN A 344 14.41 -3.61 -18.12
N THR A 345 13.43 -4.47 -18.38
CA THR A 345 13.69 -5.89 -18.58
C THR A 345 13.21 -6.32 -19.95
N THR A 346 14.07 -7.04 -20.68
CA THR A 346 13.79 -7.53 -22.04
C THR A 346 13.84 -9.06 -22.06
N VAL A 347 12.83 -9.69 -22.68
CA VAL A 347 12.78 -11.13 -22.88
C VAL A 347 13.51 -11.49 -24.17
N ALA A 348 14.49 -12.40 -24.09
CA ALA A 348 15.25 -12.85 -25.25
C ALA A 348 14.34 -13.49 -26.31
N GLU A 349 14.72 -13.31 -27.58
CA GLU A 349 14.07 -13.98 -28.71
C GLU A 349 14.11 -15.50 -28.56
N ALA A 350 13.06 -16.19 -29.04
CA ALA A 350 12.88 -17.64 -28.95
C ALA A 350 12.81 -18.22 -27.50
N THR A 351 12.57 -17.37 -26.49
CA THR A 351 12.27 -17.86 -25.13
C THR A 351 10.97 -18.64 -25.11
N GLU A 352 11.01 -19.89 -24.62
CA GLU A 352 9.83 -20.74 -24.44
C GLU A 352 8.75 -20.05 -23.60
N SER A 353 7.49 -20.20 -24.00
CA SER A 353 6.35 -19.62 -23.28
C SER A 353 6.20 -20.22 -21.88
N GLY A 354 5.77 -19.41 -20.91
CA GLY A 354 5.47 -19.85 -19.55
C GLY A 354 6.68 -19.97 -18.62
N LYS A 355 7.88 -19.57 -19.06
CA LYS A 355 9.03 -19.41 -18.15
C LYS A 355 8.78 -18.26 -17.19
N VAL A 356 9.16 -18.46 -15.93
CA VAL A 356 9.01 -17.48 -14.85
C VAL A 356 10.37 -17.20 -14.25
N ALA A 357 10.74 -15.92 -14.13
CA ALA A 357 11.87 -15.48 -13.33
C ALA A 357 11.41 -14.55 -12.22
N ASN A 358 12.08 -14.61 -11.08
CA ASN A 358 11.87 -13.70 -9.97
C ASN A 358 13.12 -12.82 -9.87
N ILE A 359 12.95 -11.52 -10.13
CA ILE A 359 14.02 -10.54 -10.03
C ILE A 359 13.88 -9.83 -8.70
N THR A 360 14.99 -9.76 -7.95
CA THR A 360 15.06 -9.02 -6.69
C THR A 360 16.10 -7.92 -6.83
N VAL A 361 15.72 -6.70 -6.46
CA VAL A 361 16.60 -5.54 -6.46
C VAL A 361 16.85 -5.15 -5.02
N GLN A 362 18.12 -5.23 -4.60
CA GLN A 362 18.55 -4.86 -3.26
C GLN A 362 19.11 -3.44 -3.27
N LEU A 363 18.66 -2.65 -2.30
CA LEU A 363 19.25 -1.36 -1.98
C LEU A 363 20.40 -1.59 -1.00
N ILE A 364 21.61 -1.13 -1.31
CA ILE A 364 22.82 -1.29 -0.50
C ILE A 364 23.33 0.09 -0.07
N VAL A 365 23.68 0.24 1.21
CA VAL A 365 24.36 1.42 1.78
C VAL A 365 25.42 0.93 2.76
N ASP A 366 26.64 1.48 2.72
CA ASP A 366 27.76 1.11 3.60
C ASP A 366 27.99 -0.40 3.78
N GLY A 367 27.78 -1.18 2.71
CA GLY A 367 28.01 -2.62 2.68
C GLY A 367 26.90 -3.48 3.31
N TRP A 368 25.75 -2.91 3.68
CA TRP A 368 24.57 -3.64 4.14
C TRP A 368 23.32 -3.26 3.33
N SER A 369 22.29 -4.11 3.38
CA SER A 369 21.06 -3.94 2.58
C SER A 369 19.89 -3.48 3.47
N PRO A 370 19.49 -2.19 3.44
CA PRO A 370 18.31 -1.68 4.15
C PRO A 370 16.97 -2.23 3.67
N GLY A 371 16.86 -2.61 2.40
CA GLY A 371 15.61 -3.11 1.84
C GLY A 371 15.80 -3.75 0.47
N HIS A 372 14.74 -4.37 -0.01
CA HIS A 372 14.68 -4.95 -1.34
C HIS A 372 13.26 -4.91 -1.90
N VAL A 373 13.14 -4.89 -3.22
CA VAL A 373 11.89 -5.11 -3.95
C VAL A 373 12.04 -6.34 -4.82
N SER A 374 10.95 -7.06 -5.06
CA SER A 374 10.95 -8.21 -5.96
C SER A 374 9.74 -8.17 -6.86
N PHE A 375 9.93 -8.55 -8.12
CA PHE A 375 8.88 -8.67 -9.13
C PHE A 375 9.13 -9.91 -9.98
N ASN A 376 8.08 -10.42 -10.60
CA ASN A 376 8.15 -11.62 -11.43
C ASN A 376 7.92 -11.29 -12.90
N ILE A 377 8.65 -11.99 -13.77
CA ILE A 377 8.51 -11.87 -15.21
C ILE A 377 8.08 -13.22 -15.77
N ILE A 378 7.06 -13.18 -16.63
CA ILE A 378 6.52 -14.36 -17.30
C ILE A 378 6.71 -14.19 -18.81
N SER A 379 7.41 -15.15 -19.42
CA SER A 379 7.52 -15.26 -20.88
C SER A 379 6.15 -15.58 -21.47
N GLY A 380 5.64 -14.66 -22.29
CA GLY A 380 4.33 -14.76 -22.91
C GLY A 380 4.27 -15.68 -24.12
N LYS A 381 3.05 -15.92 -24.60
CA LYS A 381 2.81 -16.77 -25.78
C LYS A 381 2.91 -15.98 -27.07
N TYR A 382 3.69 -16.51 -28.01
CA TYR A 382 3.87 -16.02 -29.36
C TYR A 382 3.64 -17.18 -30.33
N PHE A 383 2.57 -17.09 -31.12
CA PHE A 383 2.18 -18.12 -32.09
C PHE A 383 2.63 -17.70 -33.49
N GLU A 384 3.31 -18.59 -34.19
CA GLU A 384 3.71 -18.38 -35.58
C GLU A 384 3.87 -19.72 -36.29
N TRP A 385 3.56 -19.77 -37.58
CA TRP A 385 3.64 -20.96 -38.41
C TRP A 385 4.32 -20.64 -39.74
N THR A 386 5.06 -21.61 -40.26
CA THR A 386 5.65 -21.56 -41.61
C THR A 386 5.11 -22.70 -42.47
N LEU A 387 4.73 -22.40 -43.72
CA LEU A 387 4.16 -23.35 -44.66
C LEU A 387 5.14 -23.65 -45.80
N ASP A 388 5.49 -24.93 -45.96
CA ASP A 388 6.14 -25.49 -47.14
C ASP A 388 5.12 -26.34 -47.91
N MET A 389 4.79 -25.93 -49.14
CA MET A 389 3.87 -26.66 -50.02
C MET A 389 4.64 -27.38 -51.12
N SER A 390 4.30 -28.65 -51.36
CA SER A 390 4.76 -29.38 -52.54
C SER A 390 3.56 -29.94 -53.31
N THR A 391 3.39 -29.47 -54.54
CA THR A 391 2.34 -29.92 -55.45
C THR A 391 2.81 -31.17 -56.19
N SER A 392 1.87 -32.07 -56.50
CA SER A 392 2.13 -33.20 -57.39
C SER A 392 1.28 -33.10 -58.64
N GLU A 393 1.90 -33.33 -59.79
CA GLU A 393 1.23 -33.46 -61.07
C GLU A 393 0.33 -34.70 -61.10
N ILE A 394 -0.66 -34.71 -62.00
CA ILE A 394 -1.58 -35.83 -62.22
C ILE A 394 -0.77 -37.08 -62.62
N ILE A 395 -0.42 -37.93 -61.65
CA ILE A 395 0.35 -39.15 -61.89
C ILE A 395 -0.62 -40.30 -62.12
N GLY A 396 -0.74 -40.75 -63.38
CA GLY A 396 -1.12 -42.13 -63.70
C GLY A 396 -2.51 -42.60 -63.24
N GLY A 397 -3.49 -41.70 -63.14
CA GLY A 397 -4.90 -42.02 -62.89
C GLY A 397 -5.57 -40.93 -62.08
N ASN A 398 -6.27 -40.00 -62.76
CA ASN A 398 -7.31 -39.06 -62.29
C ASN A 398 -7.30 -38.56 -60.82
N ASN A 399 -6.18 -38.51 -60.11
CA ASN A 399 -6.13 -38.11 -58.70
C ASN A 399 -5.24 -36.88 -58.58
N LEU A 400 -5.82 -35.79 -58.10
CA LEU A 400 -5.13 -34.55 -57.79
C LEU A 400 -4.71 -34.61 -56.32
N THR A 401 -3.40 -34.55 -56.05
CA THR A 401 -2.84 -34.62 -54.69
C THR A 401 -2.03 -33.36 -54.35
N SER A 402 -2.20 -32.84 -53.14
CA SER A 402 -1.44 -31.71 -52.60
C SER A 402 -0.86 -32.07 -51.24
N THR A 403 0.45 -31.91 -51.07
CA THR A 403 1.13 -32.20 -49.80
C THR A 403 1.52 -30.90 -49.11
N TRP A 404 1.07 -30.74 -47.87
CA TRP A 404 1.27 -29.55 -47.06
C TRP A 404 2.14 -29.92 -45.87
N THR A 405 3.22 -29.17 -45.64
CA THR A 405 4.08 -29.31 -44.48
C THR A 405 4.12 -27.99 -43.72
N LEU A 406 3.55 -27.96 -42.52
CA LEU A 406 3.60 -26.80 -41.64
C LEU A 406 4.63 -27.03 -40.53
N THR A 407 5.34 -25.98 -40.14
CA THR A 407 6.27 -26.00 -39.01
C THR A 407 5.89 -24.92 -38.00
N ASN A 408 5.73 -25.29 -36.73
CA ASN A 408 5.47 -24.33 -35.66
C ASN A 408 6.75 -23.50 -35.44
N SER A 409 6.72 -22.20 -35.75
CA SER A 409 7.83 -21.26 -35.49
C SER A 409 7.59 -20.38 -34.27
N GLY A 410 6.44 -20.52 -33.60
CA GLY A 410 6.14 -19.86 -32.34
C GLY A 410 6.97 -20.38 -31.16
N ASN A 411 6.80 -19.77 -30.00
CA ASN A 411 7.56 -20.08 -28.79
C ASN A 411 6.84 -21.02 -27.80
N GLY A 412 5.67 -21.53 -28.17
CA GLY A 412 4.87 -22.44 -27.35
C GLY A 412 4.08 -23.45 -28.18
N PRO A 413 3.44 -24.43 -27.53
CA PRO A 413 2.63 -25.44 -28.21
C PRO A 413 1.36 -24.80 -28.81
N ASP A 414 1.09 -25.13 -30.06
CA ASP A 414 -0.09 -24.67 -30.80
C ASP A 414 -0.73 -25.84 -31.58
N GLY A 415 -1.95 -25.66 -32.08
CA GLY A 415 -2.64 -26.62 -32.93
C GLY A 415 -2.91 -26.07 -34.32
N ILE A 416 -3.30 -26.96 -35.23
CA ILE A 416 -3.82 -26.62 -36.55
C ILE A 416 -5.20 -27.23 -36.77
N VAL A 417 -6.07 -26.47 -37.41
CA VAL A 417 -7.36 -26.93 -37.94
C VAL A 417 -7.30 -26.79 -39.46
N ALA A 418 -7.47 -27.89 -40.17
CA ALA A 418 -7.49 -27.91 -41.63
C ALA A 418 -8.88 -28.24 -42.16
N ASN A 419 -9.30 -27.53 -43.20
CA ASN A 419 -10.57 -27.69 -43.90
C ASN A 419 -10.33 -27.89 -45.41
N LEU A 420 -11.13 -28.75 -46.02
CA LEU A 420 -11.06 -29.11 -47.44
C LEU A 420 -12.40 -28.84 -48.12
N ASP A 421 -12.35 -28.14 -49.24
CA ASP A 421 -13.51 -27.84 -50.08
C ASP A 421 -13.23 -28.11 -51.56
N SER A 422 -14.26 -28.48 -52.32
CA SER A 422 -14.17 -28.70 -53.76
C SER A 422 -15.37 -28.09 -54.48
N ASN A 423 -15.12 -27.46 -55.63
CA ASN A 423 -16.16 -26.87 -56.47
C ASN A 423 -16.90 -27.89 -57.36
N VAL A 424 -16.42 -29.14 -57.44
CA VAL A 424 -17.01 -30.21 -58.26
C VAL A 424 -17.50 -31.36 -57.39
N VAL A 425 -18.58 -32.01 -57.82
CA VAL A 425 -19.15 -33.16 -57.10
C VAL A 425 -18.31 -34.40 -57.41
N THR A 426 -17.31 -34.65 -56.56
CA THR A 426 -16.42 -35.81 -56.66
C THR A 426 -15.99 -36.31 -55.28
N GLU A 427 -15.26 -37.41 -55.23
CA GLU A 427 -14.64 -37.92 -54.01
C GLU A 427 -13.34 -37.18 -53.73
N PHE A 428 -13.26 -36.55 -52.55
CA PHE A 428 -12.07 -35.86 -52.06
C PHE A 428 -11.97 -36.00 -50.54
N SER A 429 -10.74 -36.08 -50.02
CA SER A 429 -10.52 -36.27 -48.59
C SER A 429 -9.09 -35.91 -48.17
N PHE A 430 -8.88 -35.74 -46.87
CA PHE A 430 -7.55 -35.68 -46.26
C PHE A 430 -6.99 -37.07 -45.93
N LEU A 431 -5.67 -37.19 -46.00
CA LEU A 431 -4.88 -38.18 -45.26
C LEU A 431 -4.23 -37.43 -44.08
N PRO A 432 -4.85 -37.47 -42.89
CA PRO A 432 -4.43 -36.66 -41.76
C PRO A 432 -3.16 -37.28 -41.12
N PRO A 433 -2.36 -36.46 -40.44
CA PRO A 433 -1.22 -36.94 -39.67
C PRO A 433 -1.67 -37.73 -38.44
N LEU A 434 -0.76 -38.55 -37.88
CA LEU A 434 -1.03 -39.33 -36.67
C LEU A 434 -1.39 -38.40 -35.50
N GLY A 435 -2.42 -38.78 -34.73
CA GLY A 435 -2.88 -37.99 -33.57
C GLY A 435 -3.96 -36.95 -33.89
N SER A 436 -4.39 -36.84 -35.15
CA SER A 436 -5.47 -35.91 -35.53
C SER A 436 -6.84 -36.37 -35.03
N SER A 437 -7.64 -35.43 -34.57
CA SER A 437 -9.06 -35.58 -34.25
C SER A 437 -9.93 -35.26 -35.47
N PHE A 438 -10.98 -36.04 -35.70
CA PHE A 438 -11.90 -35.85 -36.82
C PHE A 438 -13.26 -36.51 -36.58
N ASP A 439 -14.29 -36.10 -37.34
CA ASP A 439 -15.64 -36.69 -37.26
C ASP A 439 -15.71 -38.03 -38.01
N PRO A 440 -15.90 -39.17 -37.30
CA PRO A 440 -15.95 -40.50 -37.90
C PRO A 440 -17.26 -40.77 -38.65
N ASN A 441 -18.30 -39.94 -38.54
CA ASN A 441 -19.59 -40.14 -39.21
C ASN A 441 -19.61 -39.60 -40.64
N SER A 442 -18.62 -38.79 -41.02
CA SER A 442 -18.43 -38.33 -42.40
C SER A 442 -17.66 -39.39 -43.18
N GLY A 443 -18.28 -40.03 -44.17
CA GLY A 443 -17.63 -41.12 -44.93
C GLY A 443 -16.32 -40.72 -45.62
N PHE A 444 -16.12 -39.41 -45.86
CA PHE A 444 -14.87 -38.82 -46.34
C PHE A 444 -14.46 -37.68 -45.42
N LEU A 445 -13.21 -37.70 -44.97
CA LEU A 445 -12.63 -36.73 -44.06
C LEU A 445 -12.43 -35.38 -44.76
N ARG A 446 -13.18 -34.35 -44.33
CA ARG A 446 -13.13 -32.98 -44.90
C ARG A 446 -12.49 -31.94 -43.98
N SER A 447 -12.33 -32.28 -42.71
CA SER A 447 -11.62 -31.44 -41.75
C SER A 447 -10.94 -32.32 -40.71
N PHE A 448 -9.81 -31.85 -40.20
CA PHE A 448 -9.15 -32.46 -39.05
C PHE A 448 -8.54 -31.38 -38.16
N GLU A 449 -8.38 -31.72 -36.89
CA GLU A 449 -7.73 -30.89 -35.89
C GLU A 449 -6.56 -31.66 -35.29
N LEU A 450 -5.42 -30.99 -35.15
CA LEU A 450 -4.25 -31.51 -34.44
C LEU A 450 -3.82 -30.47 -33.40
N LEU A 451 -3.72 -30.88 -32.14
CA LEU A 451 -3.39 -30.02 -31.02
C LEU A 451 -1.96 -30.25 -30.52
N ASP A 452 -1.45 -29.29 -29.75
CA ASP A 452 -0.23 -29.38 -28.95
C ASP A 452 1.03 -29.82 -29.74
N ILE A 453 1.25 -29.16 -30.88
CA ILE A 453 2.47 -29.28 -31.68
C ILE A 453 3.53 -28.36 -31.07
N GLU A 454 4.57 -28.95 -30.51
CA GLU A 454 5.69 -28.22 -29.88
C GLU A 454 6.43 -27.28 -30.86
N PRO A 455 7.11 -26.23 -30.36
CA PRO A 455 7.97 -25.36 -31.16
C PRO A 455 8.98 -26.14 -32.02
N GLY A 456 9.11 -25.77 -33.28
CA GLY A 456 9.92 -26.49 -34.28
C GLY A 456 9.31 -27.80 -34.79
N GLY A 457 8.18 -28.22 -34.25
CA GLY A 457 7.43 -29.39 -34.70
C GLY A 457 6.93 -29.24 -36.13
N ARG A 458 7.08 -30.29 -36.94
CA ARG A 458 6.64 -30.33 -38.34
C ARG A 458 5.47 -31.28 -38.51
N VAL A 459 4.44 -30.83 -39.21
CA VAL A 459 3.24 -31.61 -39.51
C VAL A 459 3.04 -31.65 -41.00
N SER A 460 2.95 -32.85 -41.55
CA SER A 460 2.70 -33.07 -42.98
C SER A 460 1.39 -33.82 -43.18
N PHE A 461 0.55 -33.36 -44.10
CA PHE A 461 -0.69 -34.01 -44.49
C PHE A 461 -0.89 -33.93 -46.00
N VAL A 462 -1.74 -34.81 -46.52
CA VAL A 462 -2.03 -34.88 -47.95
C VAL A 462 -3.53 -34.67 -48.18
N ALA A 463 -3.88 -33.75 -49.07
CA ALA A 463 -5.23 -33.62 -49.60
C ALA A 463 -5.29 -34.30 -50.97
N TRP A 464 -6.37 -35.01 -51.25
CA TRP A 464 -6.57 -35.67 -52.54
C TRP A 464 -8.00 -35.51 -53.06
N MET A 465 -8.15 -35.52 -54.39
CA MET A 465 -9.42 -35.42 -55.09
C MET A 465 -9.38 -36.25 -56.37
N ILE A 466 -10.40 -37.09 -56.58
CA ILE A 466 -10.58 -37.78 -57.86
C ILE A 466 -11.16 -36.78 -58.86
N VAL A 467 -10.48 -36.55 -59.98
CA VAL A 467 -10.93 -35.67 -61.06
C VAL A 467 -11.77 -36.49 -62.04
N PRO A 468 -13.05 -36.15 -62.28
CA PRO A 468 -13.86 -36.81 -63.30
C PRO A 468 -13.21 -36.75 -64.70
N GLU A 469 -13.43 -37.78 -65.52
CA GLU A 469 -12.85 -37.85 -66.88
C GLU A 469 -13.56 -36.96 -67.89
N ILE A 470 -14.86 -36.75 -67.72
CA ILE A 470 -15.73 -36.01 -68.64
C ILE A 470 -16.73 -35.19 -67.82
N ALA A 471 -16.98 -33.95 -68.25
CA ALA A 471 -18.04 -33.09 -67.72
C ALA A 471 -18.98 -32.64 -68.86
N PRO A 472 -20.25 -32.27 -68.59
CA PRO A 472 -21.18 -31.81 -69.63
C PRO A 472 -20.69 -30.57 -70.41
N VAL A 473 -19.86 -29.75 -69.77
CA VAL A 473 -19.15 -28.60 -70.34
C VAL A 473 -17.74 -28.62 -69.76
N GLU A 474 -16.73 -28.24 -70.55
CA GLU A 474 -15.36 -28.09 -70.07
C GLU A 474 -15.33 -27.26 -68.76
N THR A 475 -14.89 -27.87 -67.67
CA THR A 475 -14.97 -27.31 -66.31
C THR A 475 -13.64 -27.50 -65.60
N GLN A 476 -13.29 -26.58 -64.70
CA GLN A 476 -12.11 -26.70 -63.85
C GLN A 476 -12.49 -27.24 -62.48
N ALA A 477 -11.90 -28.36 -62.09
CA ALA A 477 -11.96 -28.88 -60.73
C ALA A 477 -10.94 -28.12 -59.88
N VAL A 478 -11.42 -27.49 -58.80
CA VAL A 478 -10.62 -26.71 -57.85
C VAL A 478 -10.74 -27.38 -56.49
N LEU A 479 -9.60 -27.78 -55.93
CA LEU A 479 -9.48 -28.29 -54.57
C LEU A 479 -8.92 -27.18 -53.69
N THR A 480 -9.69 -26.69 -52.72
CA THR A 480 -9.31 -25.60 -51.82
C THR A 480 -8.98 -26.16 -50.43
N ILE A 481 -7.81 -25.81 -49.93
CA ILE A 481 -7.32 -26.21 -48.62
C ILE A 481 -7.15 -24.95 -47.79
N GLU A 482 -7.71 -24.94 -46.59
CA GLU A 482 -7.56 -23.88 -45.61
C GLU A 482 -7.04 -24.47 -44.31
N VAL A 483 -5.93 -23.93 -43.81
CA VAL A 483 -5.36 -24.30 -42.51
C VAL A 483 -5.34 -23.07 -41.62
N ARG A 484 -5.77 -23.22 -40.37
CA ARG A 484 -5.75 -22.17 -39.36
C ARG A 484 -5.02 -22.65 -38.11
N SER A 485 -4.33 -21.75 -37.43
CA SER A 485 -3.87 -22.04 -36.07
C SER A 485 -5.07 -22.16 -35.11
N THR A 486 -4.98 -23.08 -34.16
CA THR A 486 -6.02 -23.27 -33.14
C THR A 486 -5.93 -22.20 -32.06
N ARG A 487 -4.72 -21.80 -31.63
CA ARG A 487 -4.54 -20.82 -30.55
C ARG A 487 -4.57 -19.37 -31.05
N ASP A 488 -4.22 -19.13 -32.31
CA ASP A 488 -4.38 -17.85 -32.99
C ASP A 488 -5.09 -18.01 -34.35
N PRO A 489 -6.43 -17.93 -34.38
CA PRO A 489 -7.21 -18.09 -35.61
C PRO A 489 -6.95 -17.03 -36.69
N SER A 490 -6.19 -15.96 -36.39
CA SER A 490 -5.79 -14.95 -37.38
C SER A 490 -4.71 -15.47 -38.33
N ILE A 491 -3.94 -16.48 -37.91
CA ILE A 491 -2.93 -17.15 -38.74
C ILE A 491 -3.65 -18.16 -39.64
N ILE A 492 -3.78 -17.82 -40.91
CA ILE A 492 -4.52 -18.61 -41.91
C ILE A 492 -3.64 -18.81 -43.14
N PHE A 493 -3.56 -20.06 -43.59
CA PHE A 493 -2.99 -20.43 -44.88
C PHE A 493 -4.08 -20.97 -45.79
N THR A 494 -4.19 -20.39 -46.98
CA THR A 494 -5.11 -20.88 -48.03
C THR A 494 -4.32 -21.24 -49.27
N GLY A 495 -4.74 -22.32 -49.92
CA GLY A 495 -4.14 -22.78 -51.16
C GLY A 495 -5.15 -23.54 -51.99
N SER A 496 -4.97 -23.52 -53.30
CA SER A 496 -5.90 -24.11 -54.25
C SER A 496 -5.15 -24.84 -55.35
N GLU A 497 -5.56 -26.08 -55.63
CA GLU A 497 -5.07 -26.87 -56.76
C GLU A 497 -6.14 -26.96 -57.84
N MET A 498 -5.72 -27.02 -59.10
CA MET A 498 -6.62 -27.01 -60.24
C MET A 498 -6.34 -28.16 -61.20
N ALA A 499 -7.41 -28.78 -61.72
CA ALA A 499 -7.36 -29.75 -62.81
C ALA A 499 -8.46 -29.46 -63.84
N ILE A 500 -8.16 -29.62 -65.12
CA ILE A 500 -9.13 -29.40 -66.20
C ILE A 500 -9.88 -30.71 -66.46
N ILE A 501 -11.21 -30.66 -66.41
CA ILE A 501 -12.09 -31.74 -66.85
C ILE A 501 -12.56 -31.42 -68.28
N PRO A 502 -12.24 -32.25 -69.29
CA PRO A 502 -12.68 -32.01 -70.66
C PRO A 502 -14.21 -32.14 -70.77
N GLY A 503 -14.80 -31.34 -71.67
CA GLY A 503 -16.22 -31.41 -71.98
C GLY A 503 -16.58 -32.67 -72.78
N GLU A 504 -17.80 -33.17 -72.61
CA GLU A 504 -18.35 -34.23 -73.46
C GLU A 504 -18.41 -33.74 -74.90
N GLU A 505 -17.73 -34.45 -75.80
CA GLU A 505 -17.70 -34.13 -77.23
C GLU A 505 -19.12 -34.36 -77.77
N VAL A 506 -19.83 -33.28 -78.08
CA VAL A 506 -21.15 -33.37 -78.73
C VAL A 506 -20.91 -33.97 -80.10
N GLU A 507 -21.34 -35.22 -80.33
CA GLU A 507 -21.45 -35.74 -81.70
C GLU A 507 -22.32 -34.76 -82.49
N GLU A 508 -21.71 -34.07 -83.47
CA GLU A 508 -22.49 -33.32 -84.46
C GLU A 508 -23.51 -34.32 -85.02
N PRO A 509 -24.81 -34.01 -85.01
CA PRO A 509 -25.78 -34.92 -85.61
C PRO A 509 -25.33 -35.16 -87.06
N GLU A 510 -25.16 -36.44 -87.44
CA GLU A 510 -24.96 -36.79 -88.84
C GLU A 510 -25.99 -36.00 -89.67
N PRO A 511 -25.60 -35.37 -90.80
CA PRO A 511 -26.57 -34.66 -91.60
C PRO A 511 -27.62 -35.67 -92.05
N GLU A 512 -28.81 -35.64 -91.41
CA GLU A 512 -29.98 -36.32 -91.93
C GLU A 512 -30.09 -35.88 -93.39
N GLU A 513 -30.06 -36.84 -94.32
CA GLU A 513 -30.38 -36.57 -95.72
C GLU A 513 -31.74 -35.87 -95.74
N ASP A 514 -31.74 -34.57 -96.03
CA ASP A 514 -32.95 -33.75 -96.20
C ASP A 514 -33.94 -34.57 -97.03
N GLY A 515 -35.01 -35.08 -96.40
CA GLY A 515 -36.02 -35.84 -97.12
C GLY A 515 -36.63 -34.96 -98.22
N PHE A 516 -37.08 -35.54 -99.33
CA PHE A 516 -37.69 -34.79 -100.45
C PHE A 516 -38.75 -33.75 -100.01
N GLY A 517 -39.41 -33.98 -98.87
CA GLY A 517 -40.33 -33.03 -98.23
C GLY A 517 -39.68 -31.75 -97.71
N GLU A 518 -38.49 -31.80 -97.10
CA GLU A 518 -37.79 -30.63 -96.54
C GLU A 518 -37.08 -29.80 -97.61
N VAL A 519 -36.56 -30.44 -98.67
CA VAL A 519 -36.06 -29.74 -99.86
C VAL A 519 -37.19 -28.98 -100.55
N ALA A 520 -38.38 -29.58 -100.65
CA ALA A 520 -39.55 -28.92 -101.22
C ALA A 520 -40.03 -27.75 -100.35
N ILE A 521 -39.98 -27.87 -99.02
CA ILE A 521 -40.37 -26.79 -98.09
C ILE A 521 -39.36 -25.63 -98.11
N LYS A 522 -38.04 -25.91 -98.09
CA LYS A 522 -36.99 -24.88 -98.22
C LYS A 522 -37.05 -24.17 -99.59
N TRP A 523 -37.32 -24.92 -100.67
CA TRP A 523 -37.54 -24.34 -102.01
C TRP A 523 -38.80 -23.50 -102.07
N MET A 524 -39.92 -24.00 -101.56
CA MET A 524 -41.18 -23.26 -101.55
C MET A 524 -41.08 -21.98 -100.72
N ASN A 525 -40.49 -21.99 -99.52
CA ASN A 525 -40.31 -20.77 -98.72
C ASN A 525 -39.42 -19.72 -99.39
N LYS A 526 -38.38 -20.13 -100.13
CA LYS A 526 -37.50 -19.20 -100.85
C LYS A 526 -38.13 -18.61 -102.11
N TRP A 527 -39.05 -19.33 -102.75
CA TRP A 527 -39.68 -18.92 -104.01
C TRP A 527 -41.14 -18.45 -103.85
N LEU A 528 -41.77 -18.59 -102.67
CA LEU A 528 -43.17 -18.21 -102.42
C LEU A 528 -43.39 -16.71 -102.64
N GLU A 529 -42.48 -15.87 -102.14
CA GLU A 529 -42.57 -14.42 -102.28
C GLU A 529 -42.49 -13.98 -103.75
N LEU A 530 -41.58 -14.59 -104.52
CA LEU A 530 -41.41 -14.29 -105.94
C LEU A 530 -42.59 -14.82 -106.79
N THR A 531 -43.08 -16.03 -106.48
CA THR A 531 -44.18 -16.66 -107.22
C THR A 531 -45.52 -15.98 -106.96
N LEU A 532 -45.82 -15.56 -105.72
CA LEU A 532 -47.00 -14.75 -105.41
C LEU A 532 -46.98 -13.41 -106.14
N THR A 533 -45.83 -12.74 -106.19
CA THR A 533 -45.70 -11.46 -106.90
C THR A 533 -46.00 -11.60 -108.40
N ILE A 534 -45.48 -12.67 -109.04
CA ILE A 534 -45.76 -12.96 -110.46
C ILE A 534 -47.24 -13.27 -110.68
N ILE A 535 -47.89 -14.05 -109.81
CA ILE A 535 -49.31 -14.40 -109.92
C ILE A 535 -50.20 -13.17 -109.76
N VAL A 536 -49.90 -12.28 -108.82
CA VAL A 536 -50.67 -11.03 -108.62
C VAL A 536 -50.53 -10.10 -109.82
N VAL A 537 -49.34 -9.98 -110.43
CA VAL A 537 -49.15 -9.21 -111.67
C VAL A 537 -49.91 -9.86 -112.84
N PHE A 538 -49.91 -11.19 -112.94
CA PHE A 538 -50.61 -11.90 -114.00
C PHE A 538 -52.14 -11.81 -113.87
N LEU A 539 -52.68 -11.95 -112.65
CA LEU A 539 -54.11 -11.76 -112.36
C LEU A 539 -54.52 -10.29 -112.50
N GLY A 540 -53.67 -9.34 -112.09
CA GLY A 540 -53.89 -7.91 -112.25
C GLY A 540 -53.95 -7.47 -113.72
N THR A 541 -53.03 -7.97 -114.55
CA THR A 541 -53.04 -7.70 -116.00
C THR A 541 -54.25 -8.33 -116.71
N LEU A 542 -54.67 -9.53 -116.29
CA LEU A 542 -55.90 -10.17 -116.80
C LEU A 542 -57.16 -9.41 -116.35
N GLY A 543 -57.18 -8.90 -115.12
CA GLY A 543 -58.25 -8.07 -114.56
C GLY A 543 -58.40 -6.73 -115.29
N VAL A 544 -57.29 -6.06 -115.59
CA VAL A 544 -57.28 -4.79 -116.37
C VAL A 544 -57.71 -5.02 -117.81
N MET A 545 -57.29 -6.11 -118.47
CA MET A 545 -57.78 -6.45 -119.81
C MET A 545 -59.30 -6.71 -119.83
N ARG A 546 -59.82 -7.41 -118.81
CA ARG A 546 -61.26 -7.65 -118.69
C ARG A 546 -62.04 -6.36 -118.42
N ALA A 547 -61.51 -5.48 -117.57
CA ALA A 547 -62.08 -4.17 -117.28
C ALA A 547 -62.07 -3.23 -118.51
N LEU A 548 -61.01 -3.25 -119.33
CA LEU A 548 -60.96 -2.49 -120.59
C LEU A 548 -61.95 -3.03 -121.63
N SER A 549 -62.17 -4.34 -121.69
CA SER A 549 -63.16 -4.96 -122.60
C SER A 549 -64.61 -4.70 -122.21
N ILE A 550 -64.88 -4.46 -120.92
CA ILE A 550 -66.20 -4.07 -120.40
C ILE A 550 -66.42 -2.56 -120.60
N ARG A 551 -65.37 -1.75 -120.39
CA ARG A 551 -65.44 -0.29 -120.58
C ARG A 551 -65.59 0.15 -122.05
N SER A 552 -65.25 -0.72 -123.02
CA SER A 552 -65.52 -0.46 -124.45
C SER A 552 -66.96 -0.81 -124.88
N LYS A 553 -67.79 -1.38 -124.00
CA LYS A 553 -69.22 -1.66 -124.25
C LYS A 553 -70.18 -0.65 -123.62
N GLU A 554 -69.70 0.23 -122.75
CA GLU A 554 -70.52 1.22 -122.03
C GLU A 554 -70.07 2.66 -122.36
N PHE A 555 -69.95 2.93 -123.67
CA PHE A 555 -70.01 4.28 -124.25
C PHE A 555 -71.24 4.39 -125.18
N GLY A 556 -72.37 3.83 -124.72
CA GLY A 556 -73.64 3.79 -125.43
C GLY A 556 -74.82 3.98 -124.50
N ASP A 557 -74.72 4.91 -123.54
CA ASP A 557 -75.78 5.83 -123.14
C ASP A 557 -75.27 6.77 -122.03
N SER A 558 -75.31 8.08 -122.36
CA SER A 558 -75.43 9.26 -121.47
C SER A 558 -74.71 9.24 -120.12
N GLU A 559 -73.58 9.96 -119.99
CA GLU A 559 -73.51 11.36 -119.51
C GLU A 559 -73.65 11.55 -117.99
N GLY A 560 -72.63 12.19 -117.39
CA GLY A 560 -72.63 12.80 -116.05
C GLY A 560 -71.95 11.94 -114.98
N GLU A 561 -70.65 12.07 -114.72
CA GLU A 561 -70.05 13.02 -113.74
C GLU A 561 -70.63 12.87 -112.32
N GLY A 562 -69.87 12.72 -111.24
CA GLY A 562 -68.45 12.94 -111.01
C GLY A 562 -67.96 12.26 -109.73
N GLY A 563 -66.64 12.28 -109.58
CA GLY A 563 -65.84 11.50 -108.64
C GLY A 563 -65.69 12.04 -107.20
N PRO A 564 -64.63 11.61 -106.48
CA PRO A 564 -64.64 11.30 -105.05
C PRO A 564 -63.80 12.26 -104.17
N GLU A 565 -63.83 12.06 -102.85
CA GLU A 565 -62.80 12.48 -101.86
C GLU A 565 -62.56 11.26 -100.93
N THR A 566 -61.43 10.55 -100.85
CA THR A 566 -60.01 10.82 -100.47
C THR A 566 -59.77 11.16 -98.99
N GLU A 567 -59.29 10.18 -98.22
CA GLU A 567 -58.53 10.40 -96.97
C GLU A 567 -57.04 10.65 -97.25
N ASN A 568 -56.41 11.43 -96.38
CA ASN A 568 -55.27 12.30 -96.65
C ASN A 568 -53.92 11.68 -96.20
N ALA A 569 -52.85 12.06 -96.89
CA ALA A 569 -51.50 11.50 -96.81
C ALA A 569 -50.64 12.00 -95.63
N GLU A 570 -51.24 12.54 -94.56
CA GLU A 570 -50.53 13.22 -93.47
C GLU A 570 -50.31 12.36 -92.22
N GLU A 571 -50.91 11.17 -92.12
CA GLU A 571 -50.77 10.31 -90.94
C GLU A 571 -49.59 9.31 -91.01
N TRP A 572 -48.95 9.18 -92.18
CA TRP A 572 -47.91 8.16 -92.41
C TRP A 572 -46.46 8.67 -92.24
N ILE A 573 -46.23 9.98 -92.34
CA ILE A 573 -44.87 10.58 -92.38
C ILE A 573 -44.35 10.96 -90.98
N SER A 574 -45.11 10.71 -89.92
CA SER A 574 -44.72 11.02 -88.53
C SER A 574 -43.89 9.94 -87.83
N ARG A 575 -43.70 8.74 -88.43
CA ARG A 575 -43.02 7.61 -87.76
C ARG A 575 -41.52 7.46 -88.05
N PHE A 576 -40.91 8.28 -88.91
CA PHE A 576 -39.50 8.09 -89.28
C PHE A 576 -38.73 9.39 -89.58
N LYS A 577 -38.27 10.08 -88.54
CA LYS A 577 -37.15 11.04 -88.66
C LYS A 577 -36.07 10.79 -87.61
N LYS A 578 -34.81 10.83 -88.09
CA LYS A 578 -33.52 10.51 -87.46
C LYS A 578 -32.56 11.67 -87.76
N VAL A 579 -31.87 12.23 -86.76
CA VAL A 579 -30.67 13.13 -86.85
C VAL A 579 -30.05 13.13 -85.43
N GLU A 580 -28.95 12.42 -85.12
CA GLU A 580 -27.49 12.65 -85.29
C GLU A 580 -26.78 13.09 -83.97
N PRO A 581 -25.45 12.87 -83.83
CA PRO A 581 -24.76 12.60 -82.57
C PRO A 581 -24.08 13.83 -81.94
N GLU A 582 -23.84 13.81 -80.63
CA GLU A 582 -22.96 14.77 -79.93
C GLU A 582 -21.82 14.06 -79.16
N GLU A 583 -20.74 14.81 -79.05
CA GLU A 583 -19.37 14.43 -78.75
C GLU A 583 -19.10 14.04 -77.28
N THR A 584 -17.95 13.40 -77.10
CA THR A 584 -17.32 12.98 -75.85
C THR A 584 -17.18 14.09 -74.81
N GLY A 585 -17.80 13.92 -73.64
CA GLY A 585 -17.50 14.64 -72.41
C GLY A 585 -17.24 13.64 -71.28
N ALA A 586 -16.13 13.81 -70.55
CA ALA A 586 -15.76 12.99 -69.41
C ALA A 586 -16.87 13.01 -68.34
N ILE A 587 -17.23 11.84 -67.81
CA ILE A 587 -18.15 11.72 -66.68
C ILE A 587 -17.33 11.85 -65.40
N GLU A 588 -17.35 13.03 -64.79
CA GLU A 588 -17.06 13.19 -63.36
C GLU A 588 -18.22 12.60 -62.55
N SER A 589 -17.91 11.73 -61.59
CA SER A 589 -18.91 11.22 -60.64
C SER A 589 -19.52 12.38 -59.83
N PRO A 590 -20.85 12.44 -59.66
CA PRO A 590 -21.46 13.43 -58.80
C PRO A 590 -21.14 13.11 -57.33
N VAL A 591 -20.50 14.04 -56.62
CA VAL A 591 -20.25 13.93 -55.18
C VAL A 591 -21.57 14.20 -54.45
N LEU A 592 -22.22 13.13 -53.98
CA LEU A 592 -23.38 13.20 -53.10
C LEU A 592 -22.92 13.39 -51.64
N PRO A 593 -23.50 14.34 -50.88
CA PRO A 593 -23.27 14.45 -49.44
C PRO A 593 -23.76 13.21 -48.70
N HIS A 594 -23.01 12.79 -47.68
CA HIS A 594 -23.22 11.55 -46.90
C HIS A 594 -24.65 11.37 -46.34
N SER A 595 -25.38 12.48 -46.13
CA SER A 595 -26.76 12.47 -45.62
C SER A 595 -27.80 12.03 -46.66
N GLU A 596 -27.63 12.35 -47.94
CA GLU A 596 -28.57 11.97 -49.00
C GLU A 596 -28.34 10.53 -49.49
N PHE A 597 -27.12 10.02 -49.38
CA PHE A 597 -26.82 8.61 -49.63
C PHE A 597 -27.50 7.69 -48.61
N LYS A 598 -27.49 8.08 -47.32
CA LYS A 598 -28.12 7.28 -46.26
C LYS A 598 -29.64 7.15 -46.42
N THR A 599 -30.32 8.22 -46.85
CA THR A 599 -31.78 8.19 -47.06
C THR A 599 -32.15 7.38 -48.30
N SER A 600 -31.43 7.58 -49.42
CA SER A 600 -31.70 6.84 -50.66
C SER A 600 -31.29 5.35 -50.61
N PHE A 601 -30.33 4.98 -49.76
CA PHE A 601 -29.95 3.60 -49.51
C PHE A 601 -31.01 2.86 -48.68
N ILE A 602 -31.52 3.48 -47.61
CA ILE A 602 -32.57 2.91 -46.75
C ILE A 602 -33.90 2.77 -47.50
N GLU A 603 -34.19 3.69 -48.44
CA GLU A 603 -35.43 3.67 -49.23
C GLU A 603 -35.42 2.62 -50.35
N LYS A 604 -34.23 2.20 -50.82
CA LYS A 604 -34.05 1.14 -51.83
C LYS A 604 -33.75 -0.25 -51.26
N SER A 605 -33.22 -0.35 -50.05
CA SER A 605 -33.11 -1.63 -49.32
C SER A 605 -34.46 -1.92 -48.67
N GLY A 606 -35.27 -2.80 -49.28
CA GLY A 606 -36.56 -3.21 -48.75
C GLY A 606 -36.52 -3.40 -47.23
N GLY A 607 -37.39 -2.67 -46.53
CA GLY A 607 -37.35 -2.51 -45.08
C GLY A 607 -37.22 -3.83 -44.32
N LEU A 608 -36.53 -3.76 -43.18
CA LEU A 608 -36.43 -4.81 -42.15
C LEU A 608 -37.85 -5.26 -41.74
N SER A 609 -38.41 -6.23 -42.46
CA SER A 609 -39.47 -7.10 -41.96
C SER A 609 -38.82 -8.32 -41.34
N GLU A 610 -38.08 -8.08 -40.27
CA GLU A 610 -37.77 -9.14 -39.33
C GLU A 610 -39.02 -9.32 -38.49
N LYS A 611 -39.73 -10.44 -38.69
CA LYS A 611 -40.74 -10.87 -37.72
C LYS A 611 -40.02 -10.97 -36.38
N ARG A 612 -40.42 -10.13 -35.41
CA ARG A 612 -40.03 -10.26 -34.01
C ARG A 612 -40.22 -11.74 -33.62
N MET A 613 -39.13 -12.45 -33.35
CA MET A 613 -39.23 -13.76 -32.69
C MET A 613 -39.95 -13.51 -31.37
N ASP A 614 -41.04 -14.24 -31.12
CA ASP A 614 -41.68 -14.21 -29.80
C ASP A 614 -40.64 -14.64 -28.77
N SER A 615 -40.54 -13.88 -27.68
CA SER A 615 -39.67 -14.25 -26.56
C SER A 615 -39.96 -15.69 -26.12
N PRO A 616 -38.93 -16.43 -25.69
CA PRO A 616 -39.13 -17.74 -25.07
C PRO A 616 -40.19 -17.65 -23.95
N ASP A 617 -41.01 -18.69 -23.81
CA ASP A 617 -42.08 -18.75 -22.82
C ASP A 617 -41.55 -18.35 -21.43
N GLY A 618 -42.21 -17.38 -20.78
CA GLY A 618 -41.76 -16.79 -19.52
C GLY A 618 -41.61 -17.84 -18.40
N LYS A 619 -42.29 -18.97 -18.54
CA LYS A 619 -42.17 -20.11 -17.63
C LYS A 619 -40.81 -20.82 -17.73
N VAL A 620 -40.24 -20.91 -18.93
CA VAL A 620 -38.89 -21.50 -19.15
C VAL A 620 -37.82 -20.55 -18.63
N VAL A 621 -38.03 -19.24 -18.78
CA VAL A 621 -37.13 -18.22 -18.25
C VAL A 621 -37.15 -18.19 -16.72
N SER A 622 -38.33 -18.34 -16.10
CA SER A 622 -38.42 -18.43 -14.63
C SER A 622 -37.82 -19.72 -14.09
N GLU A 623 -38.05 -20.86 -14.74
CA GLU A 623 -37.45 -22.14 -14.31
C GLU A 623 -35.92 -22.13 -14.46
N ALA A 624 -35.39 -21.48 -15.51
CA ALA A 624 -33.95 -21.30 -15.67
C ALA A 624 -33.36 -20.34 -14.61
N SER A 625 -34.09 -19.30 -14.22
CA SER A 625 -33.70 -18.40 -13.13
C SER A 625 -33.66 -19.13 -11.79
N ASP A 626 -34.70 -19.91 -11.46
CA ASP A 626 -34.75 -20.68 -10.21
C ASP A 626 -33.61 -21.70 -10.10
N VAL A 627 -33.20 -22.30 -11.23
CA VAL A 627 -32.06 -23.23 -11.27
C VAL A 627 -30.74 -22.48 -11.07
N LEU A 628 -30.59 -21.27 -11.63
CA LEU A 628 -29.41 -20.43 -11.45
C LEU A 628 -29.30 -19.95 -10.00
N ASP A 629 -30.40 -19.48 -9.42
CA ASP A 629 -30.47 -19.01 -8.03
C ASP A 629 -30.17 -20.15 -7.05
N ARG A 630 -30.67 -21.37 -7.33
CA ARG A 630 -30.34 -22.55 -6.51
C ARG A 630 -28.87 -22.96 -6.65
N ALA A 631 -28.28 -22.87 -7.85
CA ALA A 631 -26.88 -23.18 -8.07
C ALA A 631 -25.96 -22.16 -7.37
N GLN A 632 -26.35 -20.88 -7.37
CA GLN A 632 -25.63 -19.82 -6.68
C GLN A 632 -25.71 -19.99 -5.16
N ALA A 633 -26.91 -20.25 -4.61
CA ALA A 633 -27.07 -20.54 -3.18
C ALA A 633 -26.29 -21.78 -2.73
N GLU A 634 -26.24 -22.84 -3.53
CA GLU A 634 -25.42 -24.03 -3.23
C GLU A 634 -23.91 -23.77 -3.31
N GLY A 635 -23.48 -22.79 -4.13
CA GLY A 635 -22.10 -22.31 -4.20
C GLY A 635 -21.73 -21.51 -2.96
N ASP A 636 -22.59 -20.56 -2.59
CA ASP A 636 -22.39 -19.69 -1.41
C ASP A 636 -22.38 -20.49 -0.11
N ILE A 637 -23.24 -21.50 0.04
CA ILE A 637 -23.23 -22.41 1.19
C ILE A 637 -21.93 -23.22 1.26
N ARG A 638 -21.38 -23.66 0.11
CA ARG A 638 -20.12 -24.41 0.08
C ARG A 638 -18.93 -23.55 0.46
N GLU A 639 -18.88 -22.31 0.00
CA GLU A 639 -17.84 -21.36 0.44
C GLU A 639 -17.99 -20.99 1.91
N ALA A 640 -19.20 -20.79 2.42
CA ALA A 640 -19.43 -20.54 3.84
C ALA A 640 -18.96 -21.72 4.72
N ILE A 641 -19.19 -22.96 4.29
CA ILE A 641 -18.66 -24.15 4.99
C ILE A 641 -17.14 -24.21 4.89
N ARG A 642 -16.55 -23.90 3.73
CA ARG A 642 -15.09 -23.87 3.55
C ARG A 642 -14.43 -22.84 4.49
N LEU A 643 -15.00 -21.64 4.57
CA LEU A 643 -14.54 -20.57 5.47
C LEU A 643 -14.73 -20.96 6.95
N ALA A 644 -15.84 -21.61 7.30
CA ALA A 644 -16.06 -22.09 8.67
C ALA A 644 -15.07 -23.20 9.07
N ASP A 645 -14.75 -24.12 8.16
CA ASP A 645 -13.72 -25.15 8.38
C ASP A 645 -12.32 -24.51 8.51
N GLU A 646 -12.02 -23.50 7.70
CA GLU A 646 -10.75 -22.74 7.75
C GLU A 646 -10.58 -22.00 9.09
N ILE A 647 -11.65 -21.39 9.61
CA ILE A 647 -11.67 -20.74 10.94
C ILE A 647 -11.58 -21.78 12.07
N SER A 648 -12.18 -22.96 11.92
CA SER A 648 -12.13 -24.03 12.93
C SER A 648 -10.77 -24.73 13.02
N LEU A 649 -10.00 -24.73 11.92
CA LEU A 649 -8.65 -25.32 11.84
C LEU A 649 -7.53 -24.36 12.29
N GLY A 650 -7.79 -23.05 12.31
CA GLY A 650 -6.86 -22.03 12.78
C GLY A 650 -7.36 -21.34 14.03
N ASP A 651 -6.97 -21.85 15.21
CA ASP A 651 -7.18 -21.20 16.50
C ASP A 651 -6.22 -19.99 16.66
N VAL A 652 -6.26 -19.07 15.69
CA VAL A 652 -5.45 -17.86 15.66
C VAL A 652 -6.39 -16.68 15.86
N LEU A 653 -6.42 -16.19 17.09
CA LEU A 653 -7.02 -14.91 17.42
C LEU A 653 -6.39 -13.83 16.53
N HIS A 654 -7.24 -13.06 15.85
CA HIS A 654 -6.83 -11.84 15.17
C HIS A 654 -6.10 -10.92 16.18
N PRO A 655 -4.99 -10.26 15.81
CA PRO A 655 -4.18 -9.45 16.76
C PRO A 655 -4.97 -8.34 17.46
N ASP A 656 -6.08 -7.88 16.89
CA ASP A 656 -6.99 -6.92 17.54
C ASP A 656 -7.82 -7.51 18.70
N ASN A 657 -7.96 -8.84 18.78
CA ASN A 657 -8.68 -9.54 19.85
C ASN A 657 -7.77 -9.90 21.03
N GLU A 658 -6.45 -9.75 20.92
CA GLU A 658 -5.49 -9.99 22.00
C GLU A 658 -5.56 -8.90 23.09
N ILE A 659 -6.17 -7.74 22.79
CA ILE A 659 -6.32 -6.61 23.71
C ILE A 659 -7.53 -6.77 24.65
N LEU A 660 -8.46 -7.68 24.37
CA LEU A 660 -9.67 -7.85 25.18
C LEU A 660 -9.51 -8.83 26.35
N ASP A 661 -8.52 -9.72 26.33
CA ASP A 661 -8.31 -10.73 27.38
C ASP A 661 -7.39 -10.29 28.53
N VAL A 662 -6.85 -9.06 28.50
CA VAL A 662 -5.90 -8.57 29.53
C VAL A 662 -6.57 -7.70 30.61
N VAL A 663 -7.89 -7.50 30.59
CA VAL A 663 -8.57 -6.53 31.50
C VAL A 663 -9.53 -7.16 32.51
N ASP A 664 -9.63 -8.49 32.64
CA ASP A 664 -10.60 -9.09 33.59
C ASP A 664 -10.04 -10.10 34.60
N GLU A 665 -8.80 -9.89 35.06
CA GLU A 665 -8.33 -10.46 36.32
C GLU A 665 -7.92 -9.37 37.31
N THR A 666 -8.89 -8.63 37.87
CA THR A 666 -8.80 -8.17 39.26
C THR A 666 -10.15 -7.73 39.83
N LYS A 667 -10.65 -8.56 40.77
CA LYS A 667 -11.51 -8.27 41.96
C LYS A 667 -12.86 -8.99 42.01
N ASN A 668 -12.84 -10.09 42.78
CA ASN A 668 -13.81 -10.47 43.82
C ASN A 668 -15.19 -9.77 43.83
N GLY A 669 -16.22 -10.55 43.51
CA GLY A 669 -17.22 -10.97 44.50
C GLY A 669 -18.54 -10.20 44.56
N SER A 670 -19.61 -10.79 44.01
CA SER A 670 -20.93 -10.94 44.66
C SER A 670 -21.90 -11.69 43.76
N ASP A 671 -22.72 -12.56 44.37
CA ASP A 671 -23.89 -13.23 43.79
C ASP A 671 -24.79 -12.33 42.92
N SER A 672 -25.31 -12.82 41.79
CA SER A 672 -26.73 -13.24 41.67
C SER A 672 -27.23 -13.33 40.22
N SER A 673 -28.00 -14.41 39.98
CA SER A 673 -29.13 -14.60 39.05
C SER A 673 -28.96 -14.42 37.54
N SER A 674 -29.20 -15.54 36.87
CA SER A 674 -29.81 -15.72 35.55
C SER A 674 -30.78 -14.62 35.11
N GLU A 675 -30.66 -14.19 33.86
CA GLU A 675 -31.78 -14.10 32.92
C GLU A 675 -31.25 -14.01 31.49
N ASP A 676 -31.86 -14.83 30.65
CA ASP A 676 -31.57 -15.10 29.24
C ASP A 676 -32.43 -14.13 28.42
N GLU A 677 -31.82 -13.07 27.88
CA GLU A 677 -32.49 -12.14 26.95
C GLU A 677 -31.85 -12.26 25.57
N GLY A 678 -32.53 -12.99 24.68
CA GLY A 678 -32.27 -12.96 23.25
C GLY A 678 -32.63 -11.60 22.64
N PRO A 679 -31.94 -11.18 21.57
CA PRO A 679 -32.22 -9.90 20.93
C PRO A 679 -33.52 -9.94 20.10
N PRO A 680 -34.23 -8.81 19.99
CA PRO A 680 -35.59 -8.73 19.45
C PRO A 680 -35.67 -8.72 17.92
N ASP A 681 -36.80 -9.24 17.43
CA ASP A 681 -37.30 -9.19 16.06
C ASP A 681 -37.04 -7.86 15.33
N PHE A 682 -36.42 -7.95 14.16
CA PHE A 682 -36.53 -6.94 13.12
C PHE A 682 -37.59 -7.39 12.11
N ASP A 683 -38.77 -6.77 12.20
CA ASP A 683 -39.84 -6.83 11.21
C ASP A 683 -39.37 -6.25 9.86
N LEU A 684 -39.29 -7.11 8.84
CA LEU A 684 -39.29 -6.71 7.44
C LEU A 684 -40.71 -6.87 6.91
N GLU A 685 -41.45 -5.77 6.82
CA GLU A 685 -42.65 -5.68 5.98
C GLU A 685 -42.27 -5.72 4.48
N ILE A 686 -43.13 -6.40 3.72
CA ILE A 686 -43.05 -6.79 2.31
C ILE A 686 -43.00 -5.59 1.35
#